data_AF-A0A949F4S3-F1
#
_entry.id   AF-A0A949F4S3-F1
#
_cell.length_a   1.000
_cell.length_b   1.000
_cell.length_c   1.000
_cell.angle_alpha   90.00
_cell.angle_beta   90.00
_cell.angle_gamma   90.00
#
_symmetry.space_group_name_H-M   'P 1'
#
loop_
_entity.id
_entity.type
_entity.pdbx_description
1 polymer ?
#
loop_
_entity_poly.entity_id
_entity_poly.type
_entity_poly.pdbx_seq_one_letter_code
_entity_poly.pdbx_strand_id
1 'polypeptide(L)'
;MMQALRRLIAGLTRHEFANKTSRLVAAERYLELLHGKEKLTDDICLHTALLVNGRWSSSRDGLWQIAKKDDVLSITIDWREIPLRQIWQFKKIENGFNWVVFMDVKKELKIGKMLCGIMLRRDYEQWFSASEAGGFPAFNNSWENIFLQDVKGNLLAVNNVEGLPAVVYENLQHGELLLQNAPQACSSRALRIEVDNHEELFAVNRYKVFNSNIFILEGEKFPAFLAEKNKQLLKTRQLEEGNLRLLLGESSAHLFWGELQLTANQGLHTALLVNNEWFDSSKCEWKIERINDRCVYVDVDWRPLPIRQSWQIDIINGSTFSWKVRTQLKEKRQDLIRTVSLGLVLRPEYEKWFGGYESGCFPAEFSGWREMIEDETAGAVGVMNHAAYPGVILKNAGNAKSRLLVQNGDGKSKARFVQSVIIKNEKIEEAVESEFDLSQEITIVDVEKYLEGYLKERLDEKVMRRGISSGGLKLISDNGKMRMFWHEKEITADIGLHTAICSSGQWYDSGKMKWQVNKVSAQRLQVKVDFSPFPVVQTWDLYFTAENTICWDVSMDIAKAVEIDERKAGIILSGKYREWFNSFEQGEFPERFTFWHDIIRNRDAETFGTYPEDGFPGVMFTVDDDHLSLIQNTDENIKGRVFQGQLMETEQTKAYPAQETLVCFKGRIKLVEDRKEIDEHRATVQPLLSKVESVYFYGDSPLLHERIAGVNEFEAKVNKLKTLIIKGESPKVGIGVSRYNFFRLHEILRFVADLQGKKIDVRSFKLTVFPLRRLRRNFIEYLEELKKAAKEALDIEFVLVDEELFNIIISISSQAEPGNERQLLRLLGVICEHAFIGPQIVVIDPYHCCNANCVHCWVHTPGVYHNKEFYEMKLNPDSFKKIADDLSDLLVDLIIFQGDGEPLMHEKFFDMVRYARNKGIKASFFTNGILLDKNVADQAVELGIDEIFCSLPAATPATFAKINTKQKPEGLSKILDNLTYLCRLKKKEGKNNPRLIMTHVIHTMNAHELMEMAKNDVKIGADVMRFYLIRLDKNIEFLKLKPSDVNAIRSGIAQVKEYVKDKNIKLLDTTEFQLEHFDQQSGNWSENIFLEKGCTLGWNFCLIPASGEVSFCCHLRTVGYLKENSFKEIWDSENYRQFRYQAKFLKQNRDAEFLNGHPLFDDYCRHCDTHQVIRDVWEQFKLYNLERFHTK
;
A
#
# COMPACT_ATOMS: atom_id res chain seq x y z
N MET A 1 -38.36 52.30 -25.04
CA MET A 1 -37.58 52.79 -23.88
C MET A 1 -36.17 52.20 -23.77
N MET A 2 -35.94 50.88 -23.86
CA MET A 2 -34.57 50.32 -23.84
C MET A 2 -33.68 50.66 -25.05
N GLN A 3 -34.24 50.90 -26.25
CA GLN A 3 -33.46 51.41 -27.40
C GLN A 3 -33.15 52.92 -27.31
N ALA A 4 -33.94 53.69 -26.54
CA ALA A 4 -33.67 55.09 -26.26
C ALA A 4 -32.63 55.26 -25.15
N LEU A 5 -32.59 54.34 -24.16
CA LEU A 5 -31.52 54.27 -23.16
C LEU A 5 -30.17 53.87 -23.79
N ARG A 6 -30.14 52.92 -24.74
CA ARG A 6 -28.91 52.56 -25.46
C ARG A 6 -28.35 53.71 -26.31
N ARG A 7 -29.19 54.61 -26.83
CA ARG A 7 -28.73 55.79 -27.60
C ARG A 7 -28.35 56.98 -26.72
N LEU A 8 -28.92 57.12 -25.51
CA LEU A 8 -28.48 58.12 -24.52
C LEU A 8 -27.16 57.72 -23.84
N ILE A 9 -26.90 56.42 -23.65
CA ILE A 9 -25.65 55.90 -23.06
C ILE A 9 -24.52 55.83 -24.10
N ALA A 10 -24.83 55.55 -25.38
CA ALA A 10 -23.84 55.50 -26.46
C ALA A 10 -23.17 56.86 -26.79
N GLY A 11 -23.73 57.97 -26.32
CA GLY A 11 -23.18 59.31 -26.53
C GLY A 11 -22.13 59.76 -25.51
N LEU A 12 -21.87 58.99 -24.44
CA LEU A 12 -21.07 59.45 -23.29
C LEU A 12 -19.76 58.69 -23.03
N THR A 13 -19.42 57.61 -23.74
CA THR A 13 -18.21 56.82 -23.42
C THR A 13 -17.52 56.23 -24.65
N ARG A 14 -16.94 57.07 -25.52
CA ARG A 14 -15.89 56.63 -26.45
C ARG A 14 -14.63 57.47 -26.24
N HIS A 15 -13.61 56.85 -25.67
CA HIS A 15 -12.29 57.45 -25.50
C HIS A 15 -11.27 56.53 -26.17
N GLU A 16 -10.58 57.06 -27.19
CA GLU A 16 -9.57 56.32 -27.97
C GLU A 16 -8.16 56.69 -27.50
N PHE A 17 -7.28 55.69 -27.49
CA PHE A 17 -5.89 55.81 -27.06
C PHE A 17 -4.98 54.92 -27.93
N ALA A 18 -4.12 55.49 -28.81
CA ALA A 18 -2.82 54.95 -29.31
C ALA A 18 -2.32 55.56 -30.66
N ASN A 19 -1.53 54.78 -31.45
CA ASN A 19 -0.78 55.10 -32.69
C ASN A 19 -1.72 55.02 -33.94
N LYS A 20 -1.28 55.43 -35.14
CA LYS A 20 -2.07 55.51 -36.38
C LYS A 20 -2.89 54.25 -36.73
N THR A 21 -2.53 53.05 -36.25
CA THR A 21 -3.17 51.77 -36.62
C THR A 21 -3.81 51.00 -35.46
N SER A 22 -3.19 50.91 -34.27
CA SER A 22 -3.79 50.23 -33.09
C SER A 22 -4.44 51.21 -32.12
N ARG A 23 -5.56 50.84 -31.47
CA ARG A 23 -6.28 51.66 -30.47
C ARG A 23 -6.91 50.85 -29.34
N LEU A 24 -6.91 51.40 -28.12
CA LEU A 24 -7.76 50.95 -27.01
C LEU A 24 -9.10 51.69 -27.05
N VAL A 25 -10.21 50.94 -26.94
CA VAL A 25 -11.59 51.48 -26.91
C VAL A 25 -12.27 51.02 -25.64
N ALA A 26 -12.78 51.98 -24.85
CA ALA A 26 -13.55 51.67 -23.64
C ALA A 26 -15.04 51.49 -23.94
N ALA A 27 -15.62 50.41 -23.43
CA ALA A 27 -17.04 50.08 -23.56
C ALA A 27 -17.60 49.66 -22.19
N GLU A 28 -18.60 50.39 -21.67
CA GLU A 28 -19.36 50.21 -20.41
C GLU A 28 -18.60 49.66 -19.17
N ARG A 29 -17.99 48.46 -19.21
CA ARG A 29 -17.28 47.77 -18.12
C ARG A 29 -16.00 47.01 -18.53
N TYR A 30 -15.45 47.26 -19.72
CA TYR A 30 -14.18 46.66 -20.18
C TYR A 30 -13.47 47.52 -21.23
N LEU A 31 -12.19 47.21 -21.49
CA LEU A 31 -11.36 47.83 -22.53
C LEU A 31 -11.08 46.84 -23.65
N GLU A 32 -11.43 47.19 -24.89
CA GLU A 32 -11.09 46.41 -26.08
C GLU A 32 -9.79 46.91 -26.71
N LEU A 33 -8.94 45.98 -27.14
CA LEU A 33 -7.76 46.29 -27.95
C LEU A 33 -8.03 45.99 -29.43
N LEU A 34 -7.85 46.99 -30.29
CA LEU A 34 -8.07 46.88 -31.74
C LEU A 34 -6.81 47.24 -32.54
N HIS A 35 -6.66 46.60 -33.71
CA HIS A 35 -5.72 46.96 -34.75
C HIS A 35 -6.48 47.20 -36.07
N GLY A 36 -6.50 48.44 -36.55
CA GLY A 36 -7.37 48.88 -37.63
C GLY A 36 -8.85 48.74 -37.26
N LYS A 37 -9.55 47.84 -37.96
CA LYS A 37 -10.95 47.47 -37.67
C LYS A 37 -11.06 46.14 -36.91
N GLU A 38 -9.98 45.39 -36.79
CA GLU A 38 -9.95 44.07 -36.16
C GLU A 38 -9.79 44.18 -34.64
N LYS A 39 -10.54 43.36 -33.90
CA LYS A 39 -10.39 43.21 -32.46
C LYS A 39 -9.30 42.15 -32.19
N LEU A 40 -8.32 42.46 -31.34
CA LEU A 40 -7.26 41.52 -30.92
C LEU A 40 -7.62 40.74 -29.65
N THR A 41 -8.59 41.26 -28.89
CA THR A 41 -9.04 40.72 -27.60
C THR A 41 -10.38 40.01 -27.73
N ASP A 42 -10.71 39.12 -26.79
CA ASP A 42 -11.98 38.37 -26.78
C ASP A 42 -12.82 38.69 -25.51
N ASP A 43 -13.98 38.06 -25.31
CA ASP A 43 -15.05 38.27 -24.31
C ASP A 43 -14.63 38.81 -22.92
N ILE A 44 -13.40 38.58 -22.44
CA ILE A 44 -12.81 39.12 -21.20
C ILE A 44 -11.58 40.04 -21.40
N CYS A 45 -11.64 40.96 -22.36
CA CYS A 45 -10.54 41.81 -22.86
C CYS A 45 -9.36 42.13 -21.90
N LEU A 46 -9.28 43.33 -21.31
CA LEU A 46 -8.33 43.64 -20.22
C LEU A 46 -9.07 43.62 -18.88
N HIS A 47 -8.61 42.81 -17.92
CA HIS A 47 -9.25 42.68 -16.60
C HIS A 47 -8.26 42.33 -15.49
N THR A 48 -8.68 42.59 -14.24
CA THR A 48 -8.02 42.10 -13.02
C THR A 48 -9.00 41.18 -12.28
N ALA A 49 -8.52 40.03 -11.80
CA ALA A 49 -9.26 39.15 -10.90
C ALA A 49 -8.54 39.06 -9.55
N LEU A 50 -9.30 39.11 -8.46
CA LEU A 50 -8.79 39.09 -7.09
C LEU A 50 -9.43 37.94 -6.32
N LEU A 51 -8.63 37.11 -5.66
CA LEU A 51 -9.09 36.12 -4.69
C LEU A 51 -9.08 36.77 -3.31
N VAL A 52 -10.26 37.17 -2.82
CA VAL A 52 -10.42 37.79 -1.49
C VAL A 52 -11.33 36.88 -0.66
N ASN A 53 -10.88 36.51 0.53
CA ASN A 53 -11.61 35.60 1.44
C ASN A 53 -12.10 34.29 0.78
N GLY A 54 -11.30 33.71 -0.12
CA GLY A 54 -11.62 32.45 -0.80
C GLY A 54 -12.60 32.57 -1.98
N ARG A 55 -13.00 33.78 -2.37
CA ARG A 55 -13.87 34.04 -3.54
C ARG A 55 -13.18 34.91 -4.57
N TRP A 56 -13.28 34.51 -5.84
CA TRP A 56 -12.78 35.32 -6.96
C TRP A 56 -13.77 36.44 -7.32
N SER A 57 -13.23 37.65 -7.47
CA SER A 57 -13.95 38.84 -7.91
C SER A 57 -13.26 39.46 -9.12
N SER A 58 -14.03 40.00 -10.08
CA SER A 58 -13.50 40.57 -11.32
C SER A 58 -13.67 42.09 -11.37
N SER A 59 -12.68 42.79 -11.96
CA SER A 59 -12.73 44.26 -12.10
C SER A 59 -13.91 44.74 -12.95
N ARG A 60 -14.52 43.83 -13.73
CA ARG A 60 -15.75 44.04 -14.51
C ARG A 60 -16.98 44.35 -13.67
N ASP A 61 -17.02 43.86 -12.45
CA ASP A 61 -18.17 44.01 -11.56
C ASP A 61 -18.13 45.36 -10.80
N GLY A 62 -17.02 46.08 -10.92
CA GLY A 62 -16.83 47.42 -10.36
C GLY A 62 -17.58 48.52 -11.10
N LEU A 63 -17.62 49.70 -10.50
CA LEU A 63 -18.11 50.94 -11.12
C LEU A 63 -16.94 51.66 -11.79
N TRP A 64 -17.00 51.80 -13.12
CA TRP A 64 -15.92 52.36 -13.93
C TRP A 64 -16.12 53.86 -14.16
N GLN A 65 -15.03 54.61 -13.99
CA GLN A 65 -14.93 56.00 -14.38
C GLN A 65 -13.69 56.17 -15.25
N ILE A 66 -13.87 56.70 -16.46
CA ILE A 66 -12.79 56.85 -17.43
C ILE A 66 -12.47 58.32 -17.56
N ALA A 67 -11.19 58.66 -17.48
CA ALA A 67 -10.69 60.00 -17.73
C ALA A 67 -9.49 59.93 -18.68
N LYS A 68 -9.44 60.84 -19.65
CA LYS A 68 -8.28 61.02 -20.52
C LYS A 68 -7.67 62.39 -20.24
N LYS A 69 -6.38 62.40 -19.91
CA LYS A 69 -5.60 63.63 -19.74
C LYS A 69 -4.26 63.44 -20.45
N ASP A 70 -3.96 64.33 -21.40
CA ASP A 70 -2.77 64.26 -22.26
C ASP A 70 -2.66 62.88 -22.97
N ASP A 71 -1.45 62.30 -22.98
CA ASP A 71 -1.14 60.96 -23.49
C ASP A 71 -1.32 59.85 -22.44
N VAL A 72 -2.19 60.05 -21.44
CA VAL A 72 -2.53 59.03 -20.43
C VAL A 72 -4.03 58.78 -20.35
N LEU A 73 -4.45 57.53 -20.59
CA LEU A 73 -5.81 57.06 -20.31
C LEU A 73 -5.85 56.49 -18.90
N SER A 74 -6.67 57.08 -18.03
CA SER A 74 -6.87 56.61 -16.65
C SER A 74 -8.26 56.02 -16.47
N ILE A 75 -8.33 54.84 -15.85
CA ILE A 75 -9.59 54.17 -15.50
C ILE A 75 -9.61 53.95 -14.01
N THR A 76 -10.59 54.53 -13.33
CA THR A 76 -10.83 54.29 -11.91
C THR A 76 -11.98 53.30 -11.77
N ILE A 77 -11.77 52.22 -11.03
CA ILE A 77 -12.73 51.16 -10.77
C ILE A 77 -12.99 51.13 -9.26
N ASP A 78 -14.20 51.49 -8.85
CA ASP A 78 -14.64 51.35 -7.46
C ASP A 78 -15.34 49.98 -7.30
N TRP A 79 -14.73 49.07 -6.53
CA TRP A 79 -15.25 47.71 -6.38
C TRP A 79 -16.46 47.71 -5.45
N ARG A 80 -17.57 47.08 -5.86
CA ARG A 80 -18.84 47.17 -5.12
C ARG A 80 -18.82 46.41 -3.79
N GLU A 81 -18.24 45.22 -3.79
CA GLU A 81 -18.24 44.30 -2.64
C GLU A 81 -16.88 44.23 -1.92
N ILE A 82 -15.88 44.93 -2.45
CA ILE A 82 -14.52 44.97 -1.89
C ILE A 82 -14.20 46.42 -1.56
N PRO A 83 -13.75 46.76 -0.34
CA PRO A 83 -13.37 48.13 0.06
C PRO A 83 -12.04 48.56 -0.60
N LEU A 84 -12.01 48.57 -1.93
CA LEU A 84 -10.86 48.81 -2.78
C LEU A 84 -11.26 49.71 -3.94
N ARG A 85 -10.46 50.75 -4.19
CA ARG A 85 -10.51 51.50 -5.45
C ARG A 85 -9.26 51.15 -6.25
N GLN A 86 -9.44 50.76 -7.50
CA GLN A 86 -8.36 50.42 -8.41
C GLN A 86 -8.21 51.50 -9.47
N ILE A 87 -6.98 51.87 -9.82
CA ILE A 87 -6.71 52.89 -10.84
C ILE A 87 -5.77 52.29 -11.87
N TRP A 88 -6.23 52.16 -13.11
CA TRP A 88 -5.41 51.78 -14.24
C TRP A 88 -4.95 53.02 -14.98
N GLN A 89 -3.67 53.05 -15.35
CA GLN A 89 -3.10 54.09 -16.19
C GLN A 89 -2.45 53.44 -17.39
N PHE A 90 -2.82 53.91 -18.58
CA PHE A 90 -2.21 53.51 -19.84
C PHE A 90 -1.46 54.70 -20.41
N LYS A 91 -0.17 54.54 -20.66
CA LYS A 91 0.68 55.55 -21.30
C LYS A 91 1.16 55.04 -22.65
N LYS A 92 1.10 55.88 -23.69
CA LYS A 92 1.53 55.50 -25.04
C LYS A 92 3.04 55.32 -25.08
N ILE A 93 3.51 54.25 -25.73
CA ILE A 93 4.93 54.01 -26.04
C ILE A 93 5.07 53.68 -27.53
N GLU A 94 6.30 53.57 -28.02
CA GLU A 94 6.55 53.17 -29.40
C GLU A 94 6.00 51.75 -29.66
N ASN A 95 5.18 51.61 -30.71
CA ASN A 95 4.51 50.35 -31.09
C ASN A 95 3.62 49.70 -30.00
N GLY A 96 3.16 50.46 -29.00
CA GLY A 96 2.40 49.87 -27.90
C GLY A 96 1.92 50.84 -26.82
N PHE A 97 1.69 50.30 -25.63
CA PHE A 97 1.39 51.09 -24.43
C PHE A 97 2.00 50.44 -23.17
N ASN A 98 2.38 51.28 -22.23
CA ASN A 98 2.71 50.89 -20.85
C ASN A 98 1.42 50.90 -20.02
N TRP A 99 1.19 49.85 -19.23
CA TRP A 99 0.03 49.66 -18.37
C TRP A 99 0.48 49.54 -16.92
N VAL A 100 -0.03 50.44 -16.08
CA VAL A 100 0.21 50.47 -14.64
C VAL A 100 -1.10 50.35 -13.88
N VAL A 101 -1.13 49.51 -12.83
CA VAL A 101 -2.28 49.37 -11.93
C VAL A 101 -1.89 49.80 -10.53
N PHE A 102 -2.70 50.68 -9.97
CA PHE A 102 -2.66 51.10 -8.58
C PHE A 102 -3.88 50.61 -7.82
N MET A 103 -3.70 50.41 -6.52
CA MET A 103 -4.74 50.02 -5.58
C MET A 103 -4.76 50.99 -4.40
N ASP A 104 -5.91 51.63 -4.19
CA ASP A 104 -6.24 52.47 -3.05
C ASP A 104 -7.15 51.65 -2.10
N VAL A 105 -6.54 51.08 -1.07
CA VAL A 105 -7.20 50.18 -0.09
C VAL A 105 -7.93 51.02 0.96
N LYS A 106 -9.27 50.94 0.99
CA LYS A 106 -10.12 51.76 1.87
C LYS A 106 -10.24 51.18 3.28
N LYS A 107 -10.13 49.86 3.42
CA LYS A 107 -10.09 49.11 4.67
C LYS A 107 -9.12 47.94 4.52
N GLU A 108 -8.58 47.47 5.63
CA GLU A 108 -7.66 46.33 5.64
C GLU A 108 -8.22 45.13 4.88
N LEU A 109 -7.40 44.56 3.99
CA LEU A 109 -7.82 43.50 3.07
C LEU A 109 -6.75 42.43 2.97
N LYS A 110 -7.18 41.18 3.15
CA LYS A 110 -6.37 40.00 2.87
C LYS A 110 -6.67 39.51 1.45
N ILE A 111 -5.74 39.78 0.54
CA ILE A 111 -5.77 39.22 -0.81
C ILE A 111 -5.04 37.88 -0.73
N GLY A 112 -5.53 36.87 -1.44
CA GLY A 112 -4.85 35.57 -1.56
C GLY A 112 -4.05 35.49 -2.86
N LYS A 113 -4.68 35.89 -3.98
CA LYS A 113 -4.07 35.94 -5.32
C LYS A 113 -4.61 37.10 -6.12
N MET A 114 -3.77 37.69 -6.96
CA MET A 114 -4.17 38.68 -7.95
C MET A 114 -3.72 38.25 -9.34
N LEU A 115 -4.67 38.24 -10.28
CA LEU A 115 -4.42 38.01 -11.69
C LEU A 115 -4.70 39.28 -12.47
N CYS A 116 -3.74 39.77 -13.25
CA CYS A 116 -3.93 40.93 -14.10
C CYS A 116 -3.40 40.62 -15.50
N GLY A 117 -4.21 40.81 -16.54
CA GLY A 117 -3.80 40.39 -17.87
C GLY A 117 -4.76 40.71 -19.00
N ILE A 118 -4.40 40.19 -20.17
CA ILE A 118 -5.10 40.35 -21.44
C ILE A 118 -5.62 39.00 -21.96
N MET A 119 -6.88 39.00 -22.41
CA MET A 119 -7.53 37.86 -23.04
C MET A 119 -7.59 38.08 -24.54
N LEU A 120 -6.91 37.21 -25.27
CA LEU A 120 -6.73 37.25 -26.71
C LEU A 120 -7.64 36.24 -27.39
N ARG A 121 -7.90 36.50 -28.67
CA ARG A 121 -8.67 35.59 -29.54
C ARG A 121 -8.05 34.21 -29.59
N ARG A 122 -8.89 33.18 -29.77
CA ARG A 122 -8.46 31.79 -30.06
C ARG A 122 -7.52 31.65 -31.26
N ASP A 123 -7.54 32.60 -32.19
CA ASP A 123 -6.74 32.58 -33.42
C ASP A 123 -5.23 32.76 -33.16
N TYR A 124 -4.83 33.13 -31.93
CA TYR A 124 -3.43 33.04 -31.53
C TYR A 124 -3.07 31.57 -31.23
N GLU A 125 -2.25 30.98 -32.11
CA GLU A 125 -1.91 29.55 -32.10
C GLU A 125 -0.50 29.27 -31.59
N GLN A 126 0.39 30.27 -31.63
CA GLN A 126 1.80 30.14 -31.24
C GLN A 126 2.18 31.14 -30.15
N TRP A 127 3.11 30.72 -29.31
CA TRP A 127 3.69 31.53 -28.24
C TRP A 127 5.22 31.41 -28.24
N PHE A 128 5.89 32.44 -27.72
CA PHE A 128 7.34 32.56 -27.69
C PHE A 128 7.77 33.22 -26.36
N SER A 129 8.84 32.74 -25.75
CA SER A 129 9.50 33.33 -24.58
C SER A 129 10.94 33.76 -24.92
N ALA A 130 11.72 34.14 -23.90
CA ALA A 130 13.12 34.48 -24.07
C ALA A 130 14.00 33.29 -24.50
N SER A 131 13.61 32.08 -24.11
CA SER A 131 14.42 30.87 -24.17
C SER A 131 13.73 29.72 -24.90
N GLU A 132 12.42 29.78 -25.11
CA GLU A 132 11.65 28.70 -25.74
C GLU A 132 10.48 29.22 -26.60
N ALA A 133 9.87 28.35 -27.42
CA ALA A 133 8.68 28.65 -28.22
C ALA A 133 7.82 27.41 -28.38
N GLY A 134 6.51 27.58 -28.59
CA GLY A 134 5.60 26.46 -28.73
C GLY A 134 4.21 26.83 -29.28
N GLY A 135 3.39 25.80 -29.45
CA GLY A 135 1.97 25.94 -29.81
C GLY A 135 1.06 25.90 -28.58
N PHE A 136 -0.12 26.50 -28.67
CA PHE A 136 -1.15 26.34 -27.65
C PHE A 136 -1.80 24.94 -27.77
N PRO A 137 -2.08 24.26 -26.64
CA PRO A 137 -2.86 23.03 -26.65
C PRO A 137 -4.33 23.29 -26.98
N ALA A 138 -5.07 22.21 -27.26
CA ALA A 138 -6.51 22.27 -27.48
C ALA A 138 -7.24 22.75 -26.20
N PHE A 139 -8.35 23.48 -26.37
CA PHE A 139 -9.17 23.91 -25.23
C PHE A 139 -9.81 22.71 -24.51
N ASN A 140 -9.88 22.78 -23.19
CA ASN A 140 -10.52 21.77 -22.33
C ASN A 140 -11.51 22.43 -21.34
N ASN A 141 -12.15 21.67 -20.44
CA ASN A 141 -13.18 22.19 -19.52
C ASN A 141 -12.65 22.97 -18.29
N SER A 142 -11.34 23.18 -18.19
CA SER A 142 -10.68 23.84 -17.06
C SER A 142 -9.70 24.92 -17.52
N TRP A 143 -9.25 25.77 -16.60
CA TRP A 143 -8.10 26.63 -16.86
C TRP A 143 -6.85 25.76 -16.92
N GLU A 144 -6.10 25.85 -18.01
CA GLU A 144 -4.87 25.08 -18.20
C GLU A 144 -3.68 26.02 -18.31
N ASN A 145 -2.70 25.85 -17.41
CA ASN A 145 -1.43 26.57 -17.44
C ASN A 145 -0.50 25.89 -18.44
N ILE A 146 0.13 26.68 -19.31
CA ILE A 146 1.25 26.21 -20.13
C ILE A 146 2.51 26.46 -19.32
N PHE A 147 3.14 25.38 -18.85
CA PHE A 147 4.36 25.44 -18.05
C PHE A 147 5.58 25.65 -18.97
N LEU A 148 6.21 26.79 -18.79
CA LEU A 148 7.42 27.21 -19.48
C LEU A 148 8.64 26.67 -18.73
N GLN A 149 9.65 26.15 -19.43
CA GLN A 149 10.87 25.61 -18.80
C GLN A 149 11.66 26.71 -18.07
N ASP A 150 11.55 27.95 -18.53
CA ASP A 150 12.08 29.14 -17.86
C ASP A 150 10.98 29.75 -16.99
N VAL A 151 10.89 29.26 -15.75
CA VAL A 151 9.67 29.32 -14.91
C VAL A 151 9.23 30.76 -14.55
N LYS A 152 9.99 31.82 -14.83
CA LYS A 152 9.57 33.23 -14.61
C LYS A 152 10.13 34.19 -15.66
N GLY A 153 9.77 33.97 -16.92
CA GLY A 153 10.17 34.90 -18.00
C GLY A 153 9.61 36.31 -17.81
N ASN A 154 10.37 37.34 -18.21
CA ASN A 154 9.92 38.74 -18.24
C ASN A 154 9.28 39.16 -19.58
N LEU A 155 9.28 38.26 -20.57
CA LEU A 155 8.83 38.53 -21.92
C LEU A 155 8.06 37.32 -22.47
N LEU A 156 6.83 37.55 -22.91
CA LEU A 156 6.01 36.56 -23.63
C LEU A 156 5.44 37.19 -24.88
N ALA A 157 5.53 36.49 -26.00
CA ALA A 157 4.89 36.89 -27.23
C ALA A 157 3.92 35.82 -27.70
N VAL A 158 2.85 36.26 -28.34
CA VAL A 158 1.91 35.37 -29.02
C VAL A 158 1.65 35.88 -30.41
N ASN A 159 1.54 34.95 -31.35
CA ASN A 159 1.36 35.26 -32.75
C ASN A 159 0.32 34.33 -33.39
N ASN A 160 -0.30 34.82 -34.46
CA ASN A 160 -1.13 34.04 -35.37
C ASN A 160 -0.38 33.85 -36.69
N VAL A 161 -0.58 32.70 -37.32
CA VAL A 161 -0.08 32.40 -38.67
C VAL A 161 -0.85 33.18 -39.75
N GLU A 162 -2.10 33.59 -39.50
CA GLU A 162 -2.99 34.29 -40.44
C GLU A 162 -3.29 35.75 -40.06
N GLY A 163 -2.36 36.66 -40.36
CA GLY A 163 -2.65 38.08 -40.61
C GLY A 163 -3.00 39.01 -39.42
N LEU A 164 -3.14 38.50 -38.19
CA LEU A 164 -3.20 39.37 -37.00
C LEU A 164 -1.80 39.79 -36.53
N PRO A 165 -1.63 41.00 -35.97
CA PRO A 165 -0.34 41.40 -35.39
C PRO A 165 -0.01 40.56 -34.15
N ALA A 166 1.28 40.32 -33.95
CA ALA A 166 1.81 39.69 -32.74
C ALA A 166 1.61 40.62 -31.54
N VAL A 167 1.23 40.04 -30.40
CA VAL A 167 1.12 40.74 -29.12
C VAL A 167 2.29 40.31 -28.26
N VAL A 168 3.16 41.25 -27.91
CA VAL A 168 4.30 41.01 -27.03
C VAL A 168 4.03 41.68 -25.70
N TYR A 169 4.14 40.89 -24.64
CA TYR A 169 3.90 41.26 -23.28
C TYR A 169 5.21 41.23 -22.51
N GLU A 170 5.66 42.38 -22.01
CA GLU A 170 6.88 42.53 -21.23
C GLU A 170 6.52 42.94 -19.80
N ASN A 171 6.82 42.08 -18.82
CA ASN A 171 6.62 42.39 -17.42
C ASN A 171 7.77 43.26 -16.90
N LEU A 172 7.43 44.38 -16.24
CA LEU A 172 8.40 45.33 -15.68
C LEU A 172 8.36 45.37 -14.14
N GLN A 173 7.68 44.43 -13.49
CA GLN A 173 7.54 44.34 -12.04
C GLN A 173 7.51 42.88 -11.59
N HIS A 174 7.69 42.64 -10.29
CA HIS A 174 7.60 41.30 -9.69
C HIS A 174 6.21 40.67 -9.90
N GLY A 175 6.18 39.42 -10.38
CA GLY A 175 4.96 38.63 -10.64
C GLY A 175 5.22 37.56 -11.70
N GLU A 176 4.57 36.41 -11.58
CA GLU A 176 4.74 35.29 -12.52
C GLU A 176 3.93 35.53 -13.79
N LEU A 177 4.60 35.55 -14.94
CA LEU A 177 3.94 35.58 -16.24
C LEU A 177 3.32 34.20 -16.53
N LEU A 178 2.00 34.16 -16.57
CA LEU A 178 1.20 32.99 -16.89
C LEU A 178 0.68 33.05 -18.32
N LEU A 179 0.95 31.97 -19.04
CA LEU A 179 0.33 31.65 -20.31
C LEU A 179 -0.75 30.59 -20.05
N GLN A 180 -2.01 30.90 -20.34
CA GLN A 180 -3.13 30.00 -20.03
C GLN A 180 -4.09 29.83 -21.20
N ASN A 181 -4.69 28.64 -21.27
CA ASN A 181 -5.92 28.40 -21.99
C ASN A 181 -7.12 28.57 -21.05
N ALA A 182 -8.09 29.40 -21.47
CA ALA A 182 -9.36 29.46 -20.79
C ALA A 182 -10.17 28.16 -20.98
N PRO A 183 -11.14 27.85 -20.11
CA PRO A 183 -12.07 26.76 -20.34
C PRO A 183 -12.75 26.89 -21.71
N GLN A 184 -13.14 25.76 -22.29
CA GLN A 184 -13.72 25.65 -23.64
C GLN A 184 -14.88 26.62 -23.87
N ALA A 185 -15.68 26.88 -22.83
CA ALA A 185 -16.79 27.84 -22.87
C ALA A 185 -16.37 29.29 -23.17
N CYS A 186 -15.14 29.70 -22.83
CA CYS A 186 -14.63 31.05 -23.04
C CYS A 186 -13.78 31.19 -24.32
N SER A 187 -13.26 30.08 -24.86
CA SER A 187 -12.49 30.05 -26.12
C SER A 187 -11.44 31.15 -26.30
N SER A 188 -10.77 31.56 -25.21
CA SER A 188 -9.81 32.69 -25.18
C SER A 188 -8.42 32.22 -24.75
N ARG A 189 -7.37 32.80 -25.32
CA ARG A 189 -5.99 32.66 -24.81
C ARG A 189 -5.73 33.75 -23.79
N ALA A 190 -5.07 33.45 -22.68
CA ALA A 190 -4.80 34.45 -21.64
C ALA A 190 -3.30 34.63 -21.41
N LEU A 191 -2.86 35.88 -21.45
CA LEU A 191 -1.56 36.32 -20.95
C LEU A 191 -1.80 37.10 -19.66
N ARG A 192 -1.32 36.57 -18.54
CA ARG A 192 -1.57 37.17 -17.22
C ARG A 192 -0.28 37.28 -16.43
N ILE A 193 -0.28 38.20 -15.49
CA ILE A 193 0.63 38.17 -14.36
C ILE A 193 -0.15 37.68 -13.15
N GLU A 194 0.36 36.64 -12.52
CA GLU A 194 -0.03 36.21 -11.19
C GLU A 194 0.90 36.83 -10.17
N VAL A 195 0.29 37.55 -9.21
CA VAL A 195 1.00 38.06 -8.04
C VAL A 195 0.42 37.32 -6.84
N ASP A 196 1.21 36.40 -6.29
CA ASP A 196 0.92 35.75 -5.01
C ASP A 196 1.17 36.77 -3.89
N ASN A 197 0.11 37.49 -3.52
CA ASN A 197 0.12 38.41 -2.39
C ASN A 197 -0.47 37.69 -1.18
N HIS A 198 0.38 37.12 -0.31
CA HIS A 198 -0.05 36.60 1.00
C HIS A 198 -0.03 37.68 2.12
N GLU A 199 0.04 38.96 1.74
CA GLU A 199 0.19 40.08 2.66
C GLU A 199 -1.16 40.71 3.04
N GLU A 200 -1.28 41.14 4.30
CA GLU A 200 -2.35 42.04 4.76
C GLU A 200 -2.09 43.44 4.21
N LEU A 201 -2.94 43.90 3.29
CA LEU A 201 -2.87 45.28 2.81
C LEU A 201 -3.58 46.19 3.80
N PHE A 202 -2.85 47.11 4.42
CA PHE A 202 -3.39 48.01 5.43
C PHE A 202 -4.13 49.19 4.81
N ALA A 203 -5.18 49.64 5.50
CA ALA A 203 -5.94 50.83 5.09
C ALA A 203 -5.02 52.05 5.05
N VAL A 204 -5.27 52.97 4.09
CA VAL A 204 -4.63 54.30 3.94
C VAL A 204 -3.42 54.39 2.98
N ASN A 205 -2.92 53.29 2.38
CA ASN A 205 -1.83 53.34 1.40
C ASN A 205 -2.26 53.07 -0.06
N ARG A 206 -1.62 53.79 -1.01
CA ARG A 206 -1.68 53.51 -2.46
C ARG A 206 -0.56 52.56 -2.85
N TYR A 207 -0.92 51.40 -3.37
CA TYR A 207 0.05 50.38 -3.81
C TYR A 207 0.14 50.34 -5.33
N LYS A 208 1.35 50.43 -5.89
CA LYS A 208 1.61 50.12 -7.31
C LYS A 208 1.80 48.61 -7.42
N VAL A 209 0.79 47.91 -7.90
CA VAL A 209 0.74 46.43 -7.85
C VAL A 209 1.09 45.77 -9.17
N PHE A 210 1.20 46.54 -10.26
CA PHE A 210 1.48 46.02 -11.58
C PHE A 210 2.06 47.08 -12.51
N ASN A 211 3.00 46.68 -13.37
CA ASN A 211 3.62 47.51 -14.40
C ASN A 211 4.11 46.63 -15.56
N SER A 212 3.61 46.84 -16.77
CA SER A 212 4.01 46.06 -17.94
C SER A 212 3.95 46.89 -19.22
N ASN A 213 4.73 46.50 -20.22
CA ASN A 213 4.59 47.02 -21.59
C ASN A 213 3.85 46.00 -22.45
N ILE A 214 2.95 46.48 -23.30
CA ILE A 214 2.29 45.69 -24.34
C ILE A 214 2.67 46.29 -25.69
N PHE A 215 3.36 45.51 -26.51
CA PHE A 215 3.73 45.87 -27.89
C PHE A 215 2.85 45.11 -28.88
N ILE A 216 2.51 45.78 -29.98
CA ILE A 216 1.70 45.23 -31.07
C ILE A 216 2.53 45.35 -32.34
N LEU A 217 3.00 44.21 -32.84
CA LEU A 217 3.99 44.14 -33.91
C LEU A 217 3.43 43.43 -35.14
N GLU A 218 3.61 44.03 -36.31
CA GLU A 218 3.27 43.41 -37.59
C GLU A 218 4.28 42.30 -37.94
N GLY A 219 3.82 41.27 -38.68
CA GLY A 219 4.53 40.00 -38.84
C GLY A 219 5.99 40.07 -39.28
N GLU A 220 6.38 41.04 -40.11
CA GLU A 220 7.78 41.20 -40.55
C GLU A 220 8.71 41.79 -39.48
N LYS A 221 8.18 42.59 -38.53
CA LYS A 221 8.95 43.26 -37.48
C LYS A 221 9.10 42.40 -36.22
N PHE A 222 8.22 41.42 -36.04
CA PHE A 222 8.15 40.59 -34.84
C PHE A 222 9.43 39.75 -34.59
N PRO A 223 9.96 38.98 -35.56
CA PRO A 223 11.13 38.12 -35.31
C PRO A 223 12.39 38.91 -34.94
N ALA A 224 12.64 40.03 -35.61
CA ALA A 224 13.81 40.88 -35.36
C ALA A 224 13.78 41.52 -33.97
N PHE A 225 12.62 42.02 -33.55
CA PHE A 225 12.42 42.60 -32.21
C PHE A 225 12.64 41.57 -31.10
N LEU A 226 12.09 40.36 -31.28
CA LEU A 226 12.23 39.28 -30.28
C LEU A 226 13.70 38.83 -30.15
N ALA A 227 14.41 38.65 -31.27
CA ALA A 227 15.81 38.24 -31.27
C ALA A 227 16.72 39.26 -30.55
N GLU A 228 16.48 40.56 -30.74
CA GLU A 228 17.26 41.62 -30.08
C GLU A 228 17.03 41.64 -28.56
N LYS A 229 15.76 41.53 -28.13
CA LYS A 229 15.39 41.49 -26.70
C LYS A 229 15.95 40.25 -26.00
N ASN A 230 15.85 39.07 -26.62
CA ASN A 230 16.37 37.82 -26.05
C ASN A 230 17.90 37.86 -25.91
N LYS A 231 18.61 38.43 -26.89
CA LYS A 231 20.08 38.55 -26.87
C LYS A 231 20.60 39.48 -25.76
N GLN A 232 19.85 40.52 -25.40
CA GLN A 232 20.21 41.40 -24.28
C GLN A 232 20.01 40.73 -22.92
N LEU A 233 18.96 39.92 -22.76
CA LEU A 233 18.65 39.19 -21.52
C LEU A 233 19.65 38.06 -21.23
N LEU A 234 20.05 37.27 -22.24
CA LEU A 234 20.94 36.12 -22.05
C LEU A 234 22.39 36.50 -21.69
N LYS A 235 22.89 37.65 -22.16
CA LYS A 235 24.29 38.07 -21.92
C LYS A 235 24.65 38.36 -20.47
N THR A 236 23.70 38.72 -19.61
CA THR A 236 23.98 39.10 -18.21
C THR A 236 23.83 37.95 -17.23
N ARG A 237 23.32 36.79 -17.68
CA ARG A 237 22.84 35.71 -16.81
C ARG A 237 23.49 34.34 -17.08
N GLN A 238 24.54 34.26 -17.89
CA GLN A 238 25.19 33.00 -18.28
C GLN A 238 26.71 33.05 -18.09
N LEU A 239 27.28 31.98 -17.52
CA LEU A 239 28.72 31.68 -17.52
C LEU A 239 28.97 30.42 -18.37
N GLU A 240 30.04 30.42 -19.15
CA GLU A 240 30.36 29.28 -20.04
C GLU A 240 31.88 29.17 -20.27
N GLU A 241 32.40 27.95 -20.15
CA GLU A 241 33.77 27.61 -20.56
C GLU A 241 33.82 26.16 -21.05
N GLY A 242 34.21 25.94 -22.31
CA GLY A 242 34.22 24.60 -22.90
C GLY A 242 32.81 23.99 -22.94
N ASN A 243 32.65 22.78 -22.39
CA ASN A 243 31.34 22.14 -22.30
C ASN A 243 30.55 22.58 -21.06
N LEU A 244 31.16 23.25 -20.10
CA LEU A 244 30.49 23.65 -18.87
C LEU A 244 29.74 24.97 -19.09
N ARG A 245 28.42 24.96 -18.89
CA ARG A 245 27.58 26.15 -18.95
C ARG A 245 26.69 26.25 -17.71
N LEU A 246 26.66 27.43 -17.10
CA LEU A 246 25.78 27.79 -15.98
C LEU A 246 24.84 28.91 -16.41
N LEU A 247 23.54 28.69 -16.29
CA LEU A 247 22.49 29.65 -16.63
C LEU A 247 21.74 30.09 -15.36
N LEU A 248 21.68 31.38 -15.09
CA LEU A 248 21.01 31.97 -13.93
C LEU A 248 19.62 32.51 -14.31
N GLY A 249 18.58 32.00 -13.69
CA GLY A 249 17.22 32.54 -13.73
C GLY A 249 17.01 33.62 -12.66
N GLU A 250 15.75 34.01 -12.43
CA GLU A 250 15.42 35.00 -11.38
C GLU A 250 15.49 34.43 -9.95
N SER A 251 15.47 33.10 -9.82
CA SER A 251 15.52 32.37 -8.55
C SER A 251 16.04 30.94 -8.74
N SER A 252 16.79 30.69 -9.82
CA SER A 252 17.34 29.39 -10.18
C SER A 252 18.71 29.52 -10.83
N ALA A 253 19.50 28.45 -10.78
CA ALA A 253 20.82 28.37 -11.38
C ALA A 253 21.05 26.96 -11.93
N HIS A 254 21.02 26.81 -13.25
CA HIS A 254 21.04 25.52 -13.94
C HIS A 254 22.38 25.21 -14.58
N LEU A 255 22.84 23.98 -14.36
CA LEU A 255 24.09 23.45 -14.89
C LEU A 255 23.86 22.62 -16.16
N PHE A 256 24.69 22.85 -17.16
CA PHE A 256 24.70 22.17 -18.44
C PHE A 256 26.09 21.62 -18.77
N TRP A 257 26.11 20.49 -19.46
CA TRP A 257 27.28 19.90 -20.11
C TRP A 257 27.02 19.77 -21.61
N GLY A 258 27.62 20.66 -22.40
CA GLY A 258 27.20 20.88 -23.79
C GLY A 258 25.74 21.34 -23.83
N GLU A 259 24.91 20.62 -24.58
CA GLU A 259 23.45 20.88 -24.64
C GLU A 259 22.66 20.13 -23.55
N LEU A 260 23.31 19.29 -22.74
CA LEU A 260 22.63 18.45 -21.76
C LEU A 260 22.49 19.17 -20.41
N GLN A 261 21.25 19.45 -19.99
CA GLN A 261 20.98 19.99 -18.65
C GLN A 261 21.14 18.90 -17.58
N LEU A 262 22.04 19.12 -16.61
CA LEU A 262 22.33 18.17 -15.53
C LEU A 262 21.44 18.38 -14.31
N THR A 263 21.07 19.62 -14.02
CA THR A 263 20.27 20.02 -12.86
C THR A 263 18.77 20.08 -13.15
N ALA A 264 17.94 19.80 -12.15
CA ALA A 264 16.48 19.94 -12.18
C ALA A 264 16.00 21.04 -11.21
N ASN A 265 14.73 21.45 -11.28
CA ASN A 265 14.09 22.40 -10.37
C ASN A 265 14.84 23.75 -10.26
N GLN A 266 15.43 24.10 -9.11
CA GLN A 266 16.19 25.36 -8.99
C GLN A 266 17.67 25.21 -9.36
N GLY A 267 18.14 23.97 -9.59
CA GLY A 267 19.54 23.62 -9.80
C GLY A 267 20.43 23.85 -8.58
N LEU A 268 21.19 24.94 -8.52
CA LEU A 268 21.96 25.28 -7.31
C LEU A 268 21.00 25.81 -6.24
N HIS A 269 21.08 25.21 -5.06
CA HIS A 269 20.07 25.31 -4.02
C HIS A 269 20.70 25.54 -2.64
N THR A 270 20.13 26.46 -1.88
CA THR A 270 20.33 26.55 -0.43
C THR A 270 18.97 26.47 0.28
N ALA A 271 18.97 25.82 1.44
CA ALA A 271 17.81 25.73 2.31
C ALA A 271 18.19 25.92 3.78
N LEU A 272 17.29 26.55 4.54
CA LEU A 272 17.47 26.91 5.94
C LEU A 272 16.32 26.34 6.78
N LEU A 273 16.65 25.61 7.85
CA LEU A 273 15.66 25.22 8.86
C LEU A 273 15.66 26.27 9.97
N VAL A 274 14.60 27.09 10.01
CA VAL A 274 14.41 28.16 10.99
C VAL A 274 13.15 27.89 11.79
N ASN A 275 13.25 27.81 13.13
CA ASN A 275 12.10 27.52 14.01
C ASN A 275 11.29 26.25 13.62
N ASN A 276 11.96 25.20 13.16
CA ASN A 276 11.36 23.96 12.62
C ASN A 276 10.60 24.12 11.29
N GLU A 277 10.71 25.26 10.62
CA GLU A 277 10.18 25.47 9.26
C GLU A 277 11.32 25.57 8.24
N TRP A 278 11.14 24.93 7.09
CA TRP A 278 12.10 24.97 5.99
C TRP A 278 11.85 26.15 5.06
N PHE A 279 12.89 26.94 4.82
CA PHE A 279 12.94 28.03 3.86
C PHE A 279 13.90 27.66 2.73
N ASP A 280 13.57 28.00 1.49
CA ASP A 280 14.32 27.63 0.29
C ASP A 280 14.63 28.85 -0.56
N SER A 281 15.87 28.93 -1.05
CA SER A 281 16.36 30.04 -1.90
C SER A 281 15.58 30.25 -3.21
N SER A 282 14.84 29.25 -3.69
CA SER A 282 13.93 29.39 -4.84
C SER A 282 12.78 30.37 -4.60
N LYS A 283 12.50 30.71 -3.33
CA LYS A 283 11.47 31.69 -2.94
C LYS A 283 12.06 33.07 -2.62
N CYS A 284 13.37 33.24 -2.79
CA CYS A 284 14.07 34.47 -2.44
C CYS A 284 14.29 35.37 -3.67
N GLU A 285 14.50 36.66 -3.42
CA GLU A 285 14.86 37.63 -4.47
C GLU A 285 16.37 37.52 -4.77
N TRP A 286 16.73 37.23 -6.02
CA TRP A 286 18.13 37.13 -6.46
C TRP A 286 18.51 38.37 -7.27
N LYS A 287 19.57 39.05 -6.84
CA LYS A 287 20.20 40.13 -7.60
C LYS A 287 21.49 39.63 -8.20
N ILE A 288 21.50 39.47 -9.53
CA ILE A 288 22.62 38.93 -10.30
C ILE A 288 23.48 40.08 -10.83
N GLU A 289 24.76 40.06 -10.47
CA GLU A 289 25.76 41.00 -10.95
C GLU A 289 26.89 40.22 -11.65
N ARG A 290 26.96 40.32 -12.98
CA ARG A 290 28.06 39.73 -13.75
C ARG A 290 29.32 40.56 -13.54
N ILE A 291 30.39 39.91 -13.09
CA ILE A 291 31.68 40.55 -12.87
C ILE A 291 32.57 40.42 -14.11
N ASN A 292 32.64 39.22 -14.69
CA ASN A 292 33.38 38.95 -15.92
C ASN A 292 32.82 37.69 -16.61
N ASP A 293 33.57 37.12 -17.55
CA ASP A 293 33.11 35.96 -18.34
C ASP A 293 33.13 34.62 -17.58
N ARG A 294 33.79 34.57 -16.41
CA ARG A 294 33.94 33.36 -15.59
C ARG A 294 33.42 33.50 -14.17
N CYS A 295 32.94 34.69 -13.77
CA CYS A 295 32.54 35.00 -12.41
C CYS A 295 31.24 35.81 -12.37
N VAL A 296 30.33 35.37 -11.50
CA VAL A 296 29.07 36.05 -11.22
C VAL A 296 28.81 36.09 -9.72
N TYR A 297 28.26 37.22 -9.26
CA TYR A 297 27.76 37.37 -7.91
C TYR A 297 26.23 37.34 -7.90
N VAL A 298 25.67 36.63 -6.94
CA VAL A 298 24.22 36.55 -6.71
C VAL A 298 23.94 36.93 -5.27
N ASP A 299 23.33 38.10 -5.07
CA ASP A 299 22.82 38.52 -3.76
C ASP A 299 21.41 37.95 -3.56
N VAL A 300 21.21 37.16 -2.51
CA VAL A 300 19.94 36.50 -2.19
C VAL A 300 19.34 37.11 -0.92
N ASP A 301 18.18 37.75 -1.03
CA ASP A 301 17.46 38.36 0.09
C ASP A 301 16.35 37.42 0.60
N TRP A 302 16.49 36.97 1.85
CA TRP A 302 15.67 35.91 2.46
C TRP A 302 14.41 36.44 3.18
N ARG A 303 13.82 37.55 2.73
CA ARG A 303 12.68 38.17 3.44
C ARG A 303 11.54 37.16 3.63
N PRO A 304 10.92 37.11 4.84
CA PRO A 304 11.07 38.04 5.96
C PRO A 304 12.24 37.74 6.91
N LEU A 305 13.06 36.72 6.65
CA LEU A 305 14.18 36.38 7.54
C LEU A 305 15.23 37.50 7.56
N PRO A 306 15.81 37.83 8.73
CA PRO A 306 16.89 38.81 8.86
C PRO A 306 18.22 38.20 8.39
N ILE A 307 18.24 37.57 7.21
CA ILE A 307 19.38 36.86 6.63
C ILE A 307 19.65 37.46 5.27
N ARG A 308 20.92 37.74 4.96
CA ARG A 308 21.39 38.04 3.62
C ARG A 308 22.39 36.97 3.22
N GLN A 309 22.26 36.46 2.00
CA GLN A 309 23.28 35.59 1.43
C GLN A 309 23.88 36.24 0.19
N SER A 310 25.18 36.07 0.02
CA SER A 310 25.90 36.50 -1.18
C SER A 310 26.63 35.29 -1.74
N TRP A 311 26.29 34.91 -2.97
CA TRP A 311 26.88 33.77 -3.66
C TRP A 311 27.90 34.30 -4.66
N GLN A 312 29.09 33.73 -4.64
CA GLN A 312 30.10 33.91 -5.67
C GLN A 312 30.25 32.58 -6.40
N ILE A 313 30.05 32.59 -7.71
CA ILE A 313 30.22 31.41 -8.56
C ILE A 313 31.29 31.69 -9.59
N ASP A 314 32.36 30.88 -9.57
CA ASP A 314 33.52 31.02 -10.44
C ASP A 314 33.71 29.73 -11.26
N ILE A 315 33.79 29.83 -12.58
CA ILE A 315 34.26 28.73 -13.42
C ILE A 315 35.79 28.65 -13.29
N ILE A 316 36.28 27.54 -12.75
CA ILE A 316 37.72 27.30 -12.54
C ILE A 316 38.35 26.83 -13.86
N ASN A 317 37.68 25.90 -14.54
CA ASN A 317 38.06 25.37 -15.83
C ASN A 317 36.83 24.76 -16.53
N GLY A 318 36.99 24.25 -17.76
CA GLY A 318 35.89 23.69 -18.56
C GLY A 318 35.20 22.42 -18.02
N SER A 319 35.48 21.99 -16.79
CA SER A 319 34.83 20.88 -16.10
C SER A 319 34.48 21.16 -14.63
N THR A 320 34.96 22.27 -14.05
CA THR A 320 34.85 22.54 -12.62
C THR A 320 34.48 23.99 -12.36
N PHE A 321 33.54 24.20 -11.43
CA PHE A 321 33.24 25.52 -10.88
C PHE A 321 33.25 25.50 -9.35
N SER A 322 33.63 26.62 -8.74
CA SER A 322 33.48 26.84 -7.30
C SER A 322 32.24 27.67 -7.01
N TRP A 323 31.56 27.31 -5.93
CA TRP A 323 30.41 28.04 -5.41
C TRP A 323 30.63 28.36 -3.95
N LYS A 324 30.78 29.65 -3.65
CA LYS A 324 30.95 30.17 -2.29
C LYS A 324 29.69 30.90 -1.87
N VAL A 325 29.12 30.51 -0.74
CA VAL A 325 27.92 31.13 -0.15
C VAL A 325 28.30 31.74 1.19
N ARG A 326 28.26 33.06 1.23
CA ARG A 326 28.44 33.85 2.44
C ARG A 326 27.09 34.17 3.04
N THR A 327 26.88 33.82 4.30
CA THR A 327 25.62 34.07 5.01
C THR A 327 25.85 35.07 6.14
N GLN A 328 25.14 36.20 6.10
CA GLN A 328 25.20 37.26 7.11
C GLN A 328 23.86 37.41 7.84
N LEU A 329 23.90 37.46 9.17
CA LEU A 329 22.73 37.72 10.01
C LEU A 329 22.58 39.22 10.27
N LYS A 330 21.42 39.80 9.92
CA LYS A 330 21.10 41.23 10.14
C LYS A 330 20.87 41.55 11.64
N GLU A 331 20.56 40.55 12.47
CA GLU A 331 20.35 40.70 13.93
C GLU A 331 21.08 39.60 14.73
N LYS A 332 21.55 39.90 15.95
CA LYS A 332 22.22 38.94 16.86
C LYS A 332 21.23 37.97 17.54
N ARG A 333 20.39 37.27 16.78
CA ARG A 333 19.51 36.19 17.28
C ARG A 333 20.03 34.83 16.81
N GLN A 334 20.95 34.27 17.59
CA GLN A 334 21.73 33.06 17.29
C GLN A 334 20.96 31.73 17.47
N ASP A 335 19.70 31.80 17.94
CA ASP A 335 18.81 30.69 18.29
C ASP A 335 17.85 30.25 17.15
N LEU A 336 17.85 30.99 16.03
CA LEU A 336 16.85 30.83 14.96
C LEU A 336 17.19 29.72 13.93
N ILE A 337 18.46 29.58 13.51
CA ILE A 337 18.85 28.63 12.44
C ILE A 337 19.33 27.31 13.04
N ARG A 338 18.61 26.22 12.75
CA ARG A 338 18.94 24.86 13.20
C ARG A 338 19.78 24.08 12.17
N THR A 339 19.54 24.35 10.90
CA THR A 339 20.20 23.63 9.80
C THR A 339 20.39 24.55 8.61
N VAL A 340 21.56 24.44 7.97
CA VAL A 340 21.87 25.08 6.69
C VAL A 340 22.24 23.98 5.71
N SER A 341 21.56 23.92 4.58
CA SER A 341 21.88 23.03 3.48
C SER A 341 22.32 23.83 2.25
N LEU A 342 23.35 23.32 1.58
CA LEU A 342 23.93 23.85 0.35
C LEU A 342 24.14 22.67 -0.61
N GLY A 343 23.62 22.72 -1.83
CA GLY A 343 23.87 21.65 -2.80
C GLY A 343 23.13 21.76 -4.11
N LEU A 344 23.16 20.67 -4.87
CA LEU A 344 22.58 20.58 -6.20
C LEU A 344 21.27 19.80 -6.19
N VAL A 345 20.31 20.29 -6.98
CA VAL A 345 19.13 19.55 -7.40
C VAL A 345 19.37 19.01 -8.79
N LEU A 346 19.51 17.69 -8.88
CA LEU A 346 19.88 16.94 -10.05
C LEU A 346 18.68 16.19 -10.62
N ARG A 347 18.80 15.87 -11.90
CA ARG A 347 17.78 15.16 -12.66
C ARG A 347 17.50 13.74 -12.11
N PRO A 348 16.26 13.23 -12.22
CA PRO A 348 15.88 11.91 -11.71
C PRO A 348 16.63 10.74 -12.35
N GLU A 349 17.19 10.95 -13.54
CA GLU A 349 18.04 10.01 -14.28
C GLU A 349 19.34 9.66 -13.54
N TYR A 350 19.79 10.45 -12.56
CA TYR A 350 20.87 10.02 -11.68
C TYR A 350 20.35 8.93 -10.73
N GLU A 351 20.87 7.72 -10.90
CA GLU A 351 20.38 6.49 -10.23
C GLU A 351 21.33 6.01 -9.13
N LYS A 352 22.61 6.40 -9.20
CA LYS A 352 23.64 5.97 -8.25
C LYS A 352 24.33 7.14 -7.60
N TRP A 353 24.82 6.90 -6.39
CA TRP A 353 25.61 7.84 -5.61
C TRP A 353 26.82 7.13 -4.97
N PHE A 354 27.85 7.89 -4.65
CA PHE A 354 29.03 7.45 -3.91
C PHE A 354 29.59 8.60 -3.06
N GLY A 355 30.21 8.31 -1.92
CA GLY A 355 30.81 9.32 -1.06
C GLY A 355 31.62 8.67 0.06
N GLY A 356 32.85 9.14 0.31
CA GLY A 356 33.76 8.47 1.23
C GLY A 356 34.02 7.01 0.81
N TYR A 357 33.59 6.06 1.64
CA TYR A 357 33.64 4.62 1.35
C TYR A 357 32.28 3.99 1.02
N GLU A 358 31.26 4.81 0.83
CA GLU A 358 29.87 4.40 0.64
C GLU A 358 29.45 4.56 -0.83
N SER A 359 28.55 3.70 -1.29
CA SER A 359 27.87 3.87 -2.57
C SER A 359 26.52 3.18 -2.52
N GLY A 360 25.57 3.67 -3.31
CA GLY A 360 24.22 3.14 -3.32
C GLY A 360 23.44 3.56 -4.55
N CYS A 361 22.19 3.14 -4.60
CA CYS A 361 21.23 3.56 -5.61
C CYS A 361 20.15 4.44 -4.96
N PHE A 362 19.68 5.45 -5.68
CA PHE A 362 18.48 6.17 -5.29
C PHE A 362 17.26 5.25 -5.43
N PRO A 363 16.33 5.23 -4.45
CA PRO A 363 15.08 4.50 -4.59
C PRO A 363 14.28 4.94 -5.82
N ALA A 364 13.56 4.00 -6.44
CA ALA A 364 12.70 4.30 -7.58
C ALA A 364 11.53 5.23 -7.20
N GLU A 365 11.05 5.14 -5.95
CA GLU A 365 9.99 6.00 -5.43
C GLU A 365 10.52 7.33 -4.89
N PHE A 366 9.85 8.42 -5.28
CA PHE A 366 10.12 9.78 -4.79
C PHE A 366 9.36 10.05 -3.48
N SER A 367 9.83 9.41 -2.40
CA SER A 367 9.21 9.42 -1.07
C SER A 367 9.80 10.45 -0.10
N GLY A 368 10.78 11.26 -0.52
CA GLY A 368 11.57 12.08 0.41
C GLY A 368 12.68 11.29 1.13
N TRP A 369 13.03 10.09 0.64
CA TRP A 369 14.13 9.27 1.16
C TRP A 369 15.43 10.07 1.25
N ARG A 370 16.22 9.83 2.31
CA ARG A 370 17.50 10.52 2.54
C ARG A 370 18.51 9.57 3.16
N GLU A 371 19.77 9.72 2.79
CA GLU A 371 20.90 8.99 3.36
C GLU A 371 22.06 9.96 3.63
N MET A 372 22.49 9.97 4.89
CA MET A 372 23.64 10.76 5.35
C MET A 372 24.90 9.94 5.10
N ILE A 373 25.91 10.53 4.46
CA ILE A 373 27.21 9.88 4.32
C ILE A 373 27.83 9.79 5.73
N GLU A 374 28.01 8.58 6.23
CA GLU A 374 28.44 8.35 7.61
C GLU A 374 29.92 8.66 7.79
N ASP A 375 30.74 8.43 6.77
CA ASP A 375 32.15 8.75 6.77
C ASP A 375 32.40 10.26 6.95
N GLU A 376 32.77 10.67 8.17
CA GLU A 376 33.14 12.04 8.51
C GLU A 376 34.39 12.54 7.76
N THR A 377 35.16 11.65 7.13
CA THR A 377 36.31 12.00 6.27
C THR A 377 35.95 12.16 4.80
N ALA A 378 34.69 11.90 4.42
CA ALA A 378 34.19 12.10 3.06
C ALA A 378 34.23 13.59 2.70
N GLY A 379 35.31 14.02 2.04
CA GLY A 379 35.44 15.38 1.51
C GLY A 379 34.60 15.64 0.26
N ALA A 380 34.02 14.60 -0.35
CA ALA A 380 33.22 14.69 -1.57
C ALA A 380 32.15 13.58 -1.67
N VAL A 381 31.09 13.87 -2.41
CA VAL A 381 30.00 12.97 -2.79
C VAL A 381 29.76 13.13 -4.29
N GLY A 382 29.52 12.04 -5.01
CA GLY A 382 29.23 12.06 -6.43
C GLY A 382 28.00 11.26 -6.79
N VAL A 383 27.42 11.58 -7.95
CA VAL A 383 26.28 10.85 -8.53
C VAL A 383 26.49 10.55 -10.02
N MET A 384 25.84 9.50 -10.50
CA MET A 384 25.96 9.02 -11.87
C MET A 384 24.72 8.29 -12.40
N ASN A 385 24.68 8.11 -13.72
CA ASN A 385 23.71 7.30 -14.48
C ASN A 385 24.48 6.23 -15.29
N HIS A 386 23.78 5.18 -15.73
CA HIS A 386 24.33 4.05 -16.46
C HIS A 386 24.69 4.26 -17.95
N ALA A 387 24.22 5.30 -18.65
CA ALA A 387 24.44 5.40 -20.10
C ALA A 387 24.37 6.80 -20.74
N ALA A 388 23.87 7.86 -20.08
CA ALA A 388 23.55 9.12 -20.79
C ALA A 388 24.06 10.44 -20.18
N TYR A 389 24.42 10.48 -18.89
CA TYR A 389 24.82 11.72 -18.20
C TYR A 389 26.25 11.60 -17.64
N PRO A 390 27.06 12.68 -17.70
CA PRO A 390 28.35 12.70 -17.03
C PRO A 390 28.18 12.64 -15.50
N GLY A 391 29.21 12.19 -14.78
CA GLY A 391 29.18 12.16 -13.32
C GLY A 391 29.29 13.57 -12.74
N VAL A 392 28.57 13.83 -11.64
CA VAL A 392 28.64 15.10 -10.91
C VAL A 392 29.24 14.83 -9.55
N ILE A 393 30.37 15.48 -9.24
CA ILE A 393 31.03 15.40 -7.94
C ILE A 393 30.88 16.74 -7.22
N LEU A 394 30.38 16.69 -5.99
CA LEU A 394 30.31 17.82 -5.07
C LEU A 394 31.34 17.60 -3.96
N LYS A 395 32.28 18.53 -3.83
CA LYS A 395 33.34 18.52 -2.83
C LYS A 395 33.20 19.72 -1.91
N ASN A 396 33.31 19.52 -0.60
CA ASN A 396 33.35 20.62 0.36
C ASN A 396 34.73 21.28 0.34
N ALA A 397 34.78 22.59 0.11
CA ALA A 397 36.01 23.35 -0.10
C ALA A 397 36.30 24.38 1.02
N GLY A 398 35.74 24.22 2.22
CA GLY A 398 35.84 25.21 3.31
C GLY A 398 35.96 24.64 4.74
N ASN A 399 36.16 25.53 5.71
CA ASN A 399 36.51 25.25 7.13
C ASN A 399 35.34 24.79 8.04
N ALA A 400 34.16 24.48 7.51
CA ALA A 400 32.98 24.14 8.32
C ALA A 400 32.78 22.63 8.49
N LYS A 401 32.42 22.16 9.70
CA LYS A 401 32.00 20.79 10.05
C LYS A 401 30.64 20.43 9.39
N SER A 402 30.58 20.44 8.06
CA SER A 402 29.40 20.05 7.28
C SER A 402 29.46 18.57 6.94
N ARG A 403 28.30 17.90 6.90
CA ARG A 403 28.16 16.50 6.51
C ARG A 403 27.55 16.42 5.11
N LEU A 404 27.93 15.40 4.33
CA LEU A 404 27.36 15.18 3.00
C LEU A 404 26.08 14.32 3.09
N LEU A 405 25.11 14.63 2.25
CA LEU A 405 23.78 14.02 2.21
C LEU A 405 23.36 13.79 0.77
N VAL A 406 22.75 12.63 0.50
CA VAL A 406 21.99 12.36 -0.71
C VAL A 406 20.51 12.15 -0.39
N GLN A 407 19.62 12.66 -1.24
CA GLN A 407 18.18 12.62 -0.97
C GLN A 407 17.35 12.50 -2.26
N ASN A 408 16.23 11.78 -2.17
CA ASN A 408 15.13 11.83 -3.14
C ASN A 408 14.19 12.98 -2.82
N GLY A 409 13.72 13.65 -3.88
CA GLY A 409 12.56 14.51 -3.82
C GLY A 409 11.27 13.76 -3.50
N ASP A 410 10.20 14.53 -3.30
CA ASP A 410 8.84 14.03 -3.23
C ASP A 410 8.22 13.83 -4.63
N GLY A 411 7.01 13.27 -4.69
CA GLY A 411 6.29 13.05 -5.95
C GLY A 411 6.00 14.31 -6.77
N LYS A 412 6.15 15.51 -6.19
CA LYS A 412 6.00 16.81 -6.87
C LYS A 412 7.32 17.27 -7.50
N SER A 413 8.41 17.19 -6.75
CA SER A 413 9.73 17.68 -7.19
C SER A 413 10.43 16.73 -8.16
N LYS A 414 10.25 15.41 -8.03
CA LYS A 414 10.82 14.36 -8.90
C LYS A 414 12.30 14.60 -9.26
N ALA A 415 13.14 14.88 -8.27
CA ALA A 415 14.55 15.19 -8.44
C ALA A 415 15.45 14.47 -7.42
N ARG A 416 16.77 14.45 -7.67
CA ARG A 416 17.80 13.97 -6.74
C ARG A 416 18.51 15.16 -6.10
N PHE A 417 18.86 15.04 -4.84
CA PHE A 417 19.53 16.08 -4.08
C PHE A 417 20.88 15.57 -3.61
N VAL A 418 21.92 16.36 -3.85
CA VAL A 418 23.28 16.10 -3.36
C VAL A 418 23.75 17.35 -2.64
N GLN A 419 23.95 17.24 -1.34
CA GLN A 419 24.04 18.41 -0.45
C GLN A 419 25.10 18.26 0.62
N SER A 420 25.63 19.39 1.08
CA SER A 420 26.31 19.51 2.36
C SER A 420 25.38 20.16 3.37
N VAL A 421 25.27 19.58 4.56
CA VAL A 421 24.36 20.02 5.62
C VAL A 421 25.14 20.29 6.90
N ILE A 422 24.89 21.43 7.52
CA ILE A 422 25.33 21.74 8.89
C ILE A 422 24.16 21.48 9.84
N ILE A 423 24.28 20.49 10.73
CA ILE A 423 23.27 20.15 11.73
C ILE A 423 23.75 20.61 13.11
N LYS A 424 22.98 21.47 13.77
CA LYS A 424 23.31 21.98 15.11
C LYS A 424 22.45 21.26 16.16
N ASN A 425 22.95 20.19 16.79
CA ASN A 425 22.33 19.59 17.98
C ASN A 425 23.37 18.88 18.89
N GLU A 426 23.38 19.33 20.16
CA GLU A 426 24.02 18.77 21.36
C GLU A 426 25.56 18.83 21.49
N LYS A 427 26.01 19.77 22.35
CA LYS A 427 27.38 19.96 22.91
C LYS A 427 28.47 20.63 22.06
N ILE A 428 28.16 21.76 21.41
CA ILE A 428 29.19 22.76 21.05
C ILE A 428 28.70 24.14 21.50
N GLU A 429 29.17 24.56 22.67
CA GLU A 429 29.11 25.95 23.15
C GLU A 429 30.15 26.79 22.37
N GLU A 430 29.94 27.04 21.09
CA GLU A 430 30.70 28.08 20.38
C GLU A 430 29.77 28.94 19.54
N ALA A 431 29.96 30.25 19.69
CA ALA A 431 29.19 31.30 19.06
C ALA A 431 29.22 31.15 17.53
N VAL A 432 28.06 31.19 16.88
CA VAL A 432 28.02 31.46 15.44
C VAL A 432 28.40 32.93 15.31
N GLU A 433 29.54 33.19 14.65
CA GLU A 433 29.92 34.53 14.22
C GLU A 433 28.75 35.15 13.44
N SER A 434 28.62 36.48 13.42
CA SER A 434 27.53 37.17 12.68
C SER A 434 27.50 36.87 11.17
N GLU A 435 28.50 36.14 10.68
CA GLU A 435 28.77 35.77 9.31
C GLU A 435 29.41 34.38 9.27
N PHE A 436 29.02 33.53 8.31
CA PHE A 436 29.71 32.27 8.03
C PHE A 436 29.70 31.96 6.52
N ASP A 437 30.78 31.33 6.06
CA ASP A 437 30.98 30.98 4.66
C ASP A 437 30.90 29.45 4.47
N LEU A 438 30.11 29.02 3.47
CA LEU A 438 30.12 27.67 2.92
C LEU A 438 30.75 27.72 1.53
N SER A 439 31.52 26.70 1.16
CA SER A 439 32.17 26.64 -0.15
C SER A 439 32.16 25.22 -0.69
N GLN A 440 31.80 25.08 -1.96
CA GLN A 440 31.79 23.82 -2.68
C GLN A 440 32.56 23.95 -3.99
N GLU A 441 33.24 22.88 -4.37
CA GLU A 441 33.75 22.65 -5.72
C GLU A 441 32.85 21.59 -6.38
N ILE A 442 32.30 21.92 -7.55
CA ILE A 442 31.49 21.01 -8.33
C ILE A 442 32.27 20.67 -9.60
N THR A 443 32.56 19.38 -9.78
CA THR A 443 33.32 18.85 -10.92
C THR A 443 32.47 17.88 -11.71
N ILE A 444 32.46 18.05 -13.04
CA ILE A 444 31.85 17.13 -14.00
C ILE A 444 32.94 16.17 -14.50
N VAL A 445 32.71 14.87 -14.33
CA VAL A 445 33.69 13.82 -14.66
C VAL A 445 33.14 12.79 -15.64
N ASP A 446 34.07 12.16 -16.36
CA ASP A 446 33.80 10.90 -17.07
C ASP A 446 33.77 9.74 -16.06
N VAL A 447 32.73 8.91 -16.13
CA VAL A 447 32.27 8.05 -15.03
C VAL A 447 33.19 6.85 -14.80
N GLU A 448 33.69 6.22 -15.86
CA GLU A 448 34.41 4.94 -15.75
C GLU A 448 35.80 5.10 -15.15
N LYS A 449 36.54 6.14 -15.57
CA LYS A 449 37.97 6.28 -15.25
C LYS A 449 38.24 6.83 -13.84
N TYR A 450 37.32 7.61 -13.28
CA TYR A 450 37.50 8.24 -11.98
C TYR A 450 37.15 7.28 -10.82
N LEU A 451 36.12 6.46 -11.00
CA LEU A 451 35.57 5.61 -9.94
C LEU A 451 36.55 4.50 -9.52
N GLU A 452 37.19 3.84 -10.49
CA GLU A 452 38.12 2.74 -10.23
C GLU A 452 39.36 3.20 -9.44
N GLY A 453 39.86 4.40 -9.73
CA GLY A 453 41.00 4.98 -9.02
C GLY A 453 40.65 5.39 -7.58
N TYR A 454 39.51 6.07 -7.39
CA TYR A 454 39.07 6.58 -6.09
C TYR A 454 38.72 5.44 -5.10
N LEU A 455 38.00 4.41 -5.55
CA LEU A 455 37.61 3.29 -4.68
C LEU A 455 38.80 2.44 -4.24
N LYS A 456 39.77 2.22 -5.14
CA LYS A 456 40.97 1.41 -4.86
C LYS A 456 41.84 2.03 -3.76
N GLU A 457 42.15 3.33 -3.87
CA GLU A 457 42.98 4.04 -2.90
C GLU A 457 42.35 4.03 -1.50
N ARG A 458 41.03 4.20 -1.43
CA ARG A 458 40.26 4.21 -0.17
C ARG A 458 40.07 2.82 0.45
N LEU A 459 39.90 1.77 -0.36
CA LEU A 459 39.79 0.40 0.16
C LEU A 459 41.10 -0.06 0.81
N ASP A 460 42.24 0.27 0.20
CA ASP A 460 43.56 -0.07 0.71
C ASP A 460 43.85 0.63 2.07
N GLU A 461 43.43 1.88 2.24
CA GLU A 461 43.49 2.59 3.53
C GLU A 461 42.66 1.88 4.63
N LYS A 462 41.47 1.37 4.30
CA LYS A 462 40.59 0.64 5.23
C LYS A 462 41.17 -0.72 5.64
N VAL A 463 41.71 -1.51 4.71
CA VAL A 463 42.37 -2.79 5.02
C VAL A 463 43.55 -2.57 5.96
N MET A 464 44.33 -1.51 5.75
CA MET A 464 45.46 -1.19 6.63
C MET A 464 45.03 -0.97 8.09
N ARG A 465 43.89 -0.29 8.32
CA ARG A 465 43.43 0.07 9.67
C ARG A 465 42.54 -0.97 10.35
N ARG A 466 41.64 -1.64 9.63
CA ARG A 466 40.55 -2.46 10.22
C ARG A 466 40.29 -3.78 9.48
N GLY A 467 41.22 -4.23 8.65
CA GLY A 467 41.07 -5.46 7.87
C GLY A 467 42.33 -6.28 7.74
N ILE A 468 42.18 -7.42 7.07
CA ILE A 468 43.23 -8.37 6.74
C ILE A 468 43.11 -8.77 5.27
N SER A 469 44.20 -9.20 4.65
CA SER A 469 44.20 -9.61 3.25
C SER A 469 45.16 -10.77 2.98
N SER A 470 44.83 -11.57 1.96
CA SER A 470 45.66 -12.66 1.43
C SER A 470 45.27 -12.90 -0.02
N GLY A 471 46.24 -12.80 -0.95
CA GLY A 471 45.97 -12.91 -2.39
C GLY A 471 44.99 -11.86 -2.89
N GLY A 472 43.96 -12.30 -3.63
CA GLY A 472 42.87 -11.45 -4.12
C GLY A 472 41.80 -11.12 -3.06
N LEU A 473 41.86 -11.72 -1.88
CA LEU A 473 40.84 -11.62 -0.83
C LEU A 473 41.18 -10.59 0.25
N LYS A 474 40.24 -9.68 0.52
CA LYS A 474 40.29 -8.72 1.62
C LYS A 474 39.08 -8.89 2.54
N LEU A 475 39.29 -8.92 3.86
CA LEU A 475 38.25 -8.95 4.89
C LEU A 475 38.34 -7.69 5.74
N ILE A 476 37.23 -6.95 5.89
CA ILE A 476 37.21 -5.65 6.55
C ILE A 476 36.08 -5.60 7.56
N SER A 477 36.38 -5.13 8.78
CA SER A 477 35.34 -4.78 9.76
C SER A 477 34.95 -3.30 9.65
N ASP A 478 33.66 -3.04 9.47
CA ASP A 478 33.10 -1.71 9.23
C ASP A 478 31.83 -1.48 10.07
N ASN A 479 31.96 -0.76 11.19
CA ASN A 479 30.84 -0.32 12.06
C ASN A 479 29.77 -1.41 12.35
N GLY A 480 30.20 -2.60 12.79
CA GLY A 480 29.26 -3.70 13.10
C GLY A 480 29.00 -4.66 11.94
N LYS A 481 29.68 -4.47 10.81
CA LYS A 481 29.61 -5.34 9.62
C LYS A 481 30.96 -5.97 9.34
N MET A 482 30.95 -7.17 8.77
CA MET A 482 32.16 -7.89 8.37
C MET A 482 32.09 -8.23 6.89
N ARG A 483 32.79 -7.44 6.07
CA ARG A 483 32.65 -7.40 4.60
C ARG A 483 33.82 -8.10 3.92
N MET A 484 33.55 -8.85 2.85
CA MET A 484 34.57 -9.56 2.05
C MET A 484 34.63 -9.00 0.63
N PHE A 485 35.85 -8.82 0.13
CA PHE A 485 36.12 -8.32 -1.21
C PHE A 485 37.06 -9.27 -1.97
N TRP A 486 36.75 -9.50 -3.24
CA TRP A 486 37.55 -10.25 -4.20
C TRP A 486 37.98 -9.33 -5.34
N HIS A 487 39.29 -9.09 -5.50
CA HIS A 487 39.84 -8.16 -6.51
C HIS A 487 39.08 -6.82 -6.58
N GLU A 488 38.91 -6.17 -5.43
CA GLU A 488 38.16 -4.91 -5.21
C GLU A 488 36.62 -5.00 -5.32
N LYS A 489 36.05 -6.16 -5.70
CA LYS A 489 34.59 -6.36 -5.74
C LYS A 489 34.09 -6.95 -4.43
N GLU A 490 33.12 -6.30 -3.79
CA GLU A 490 32.48 -6.87 -2.61
C GLU A 490 31.63 -8.08 -2.98
N ILE A 491 31.87 -9.21 -2.30
CA ILE A 491 31.14 -10.46 -2.50
C ILE A 491 30.07 -10.70 -1.43
N THR A 492 30.15 -9.99 -0.31
CA THR A 492 29.13 -9.98 0.76
C THR A 492 28.00 -8.99 0.49
N ALA A 493 26.87 -9.16 1.20
CA ALA A 493 25.78 -8.20 1.27
C ALA A 493 25.39 -7.92 2.73
N ASP A 494 24.74 -6.77 2.95
CA ASP A 494 24.30 -6.27 4.26
C ASP A 494 25.35 -6.36 5.38
N ILE A 495 25.17 -7.20 6.41
CA ILE A 495 26.08 -7.34 7.55
C ILE A 495 27.29 -8.25 7.25
N GLY A 496 27.23 -9.02 6.16
CA GLY A 496 28.28 -9.96 5.73
C GLY A 496 28.40 -11.17 6.65
N LEU A 497 29.56 -11.39 7.27
CA LEU A 497 29.70 -12.44 8.29
C LEU A 497 28.96 -12.03 9.56
N HIS A 498 28.12 -12.92 10.08
CA HIS A 498 27.24 -12.64 11.21
C HIS A 498 27.01 -13.86 12.09
N THR A 499 26.72 -13.62 13.36
CA THR A 499 26.16 -14.63 14.27
C THR A 499 24.85 -14.14 14.87
N ALA A 500 23.93 -15.05 15.17
CA ALA A 500 22.71 -14.74 15.89
C ALA A 500 22.45 -15.76 17.02
N ILE A 501 21.89 -15.29 18.12
CA ILE A 501 21.53 -16.11 19.28
C ILE A 501 20.03 -15.96 19.54
N CYS A 502 19.33 -17.08 19.71
CA CYS A 502 17.94 -17.10 20.16
C CYS A 502 17.86 -17.51 21.64
N SER A 503 17.13 -16.73 22.44
CA SER A 503 16.88 -17.00 23.86
C SER A 503 15.44 -16.63 24.19
N SER A 504 14.68 -17.57 24.76
CA SER A 504 13.25 -17.42 25.07
C SER A 504 12.42 -16.92 23.88
N GLY A 505 12.76 -17.35 22.67
CA GLY A 505 12.10 -16.92 21.43
C GLY A 505 12.46 -15.51 20.95
N GLN A 506 13.42 -14.81 21.58
CA GLN A 506 13.95 -13.53 21.10
C GLN A 506 15.30 -13.71 20.40
N TRP A 507 15.47 -13.05 19.25
CA TRP A 507 16.70 -13.08 18.45
C TRP A 507 17.59 -11.88 18.71
N TYR A 508 18.88 -12.14 18.96
CA TYR A 508 19.94 -11.15 19.09
C TYR A 508 20.96 -11.34 17.97
N ASP A 509 21.10 -10.34 17.11
CA ASP A 509 21.95 -10.39 15.91
C ASP A 509 23.21 -9.55 16.09
N SER A 510 24.37 -10.14 15.81
CA SER A 510 25.68 -9.48 15.90
C SER A 510 25.76 -8.16 15.14
N GLY A 511 25.06 -7.99 14.02
CA GLY A 511 25.10 -6.77 13.22
C GLY A 511 24.53 -5.53 13.92
N LYS A 512 23.73 -5.71 14.98
CA LYS A 512 23.14 -4.63 15.77
C LYS A 512 23.88 -4.38 17.10
N MET A 513 24.95 -5.14 17.35
CA MET A 513 25.67 -5.13 18.61
C MET A 513 26.87 -4.19 18.57
N LYS A 514 27.53 -3.99 19.72
CA LYS A 514 28.69 -3.10 19.81
C LYS A 514 29.98 -3.88 19.52
N TRP A 515 30.71 -3.47 18.48
CA TRP A 515 31.93 -4.14 18.02
C TRP A 515 33.19 -3.43 18.50
N GLN A 516 34.20 -4.20 18.89
CA GLN A 516 35.55 -3.73 19.16
C GLN A 516 36.52 -4.53 18.31
N VAL A 517 37.19 -3.86 17.37
CA VAL A 517 38.07 -4.49 16.38
C VAL A 517 39.52 -4.32 16.83
N ASN A 518 40.24 -5.43 16.92
CA ASN A 518 41.66 -5.48 17.22
C ASN A 518 42.41 -6.20 16.11
N LYS A 519 43.21 -5.45 15.34
CA LYS A 519 44.05 -6.03 14.28
C LYS A 519 45.31 -6.63 14.90
N VAL A 520 45.41 -7.97 14.87
CA VAL A 520 46.53 -8.71 15.45
C VAL A 520 47.72 -8.75 14.51
N SER A 521 47.47 -8.92 13.21
CA SER A 521 48.50 -8.88 12.15
C SER A 521 47.89 -8.53 10.79
N ALA A 522 48.68 -8.56 9.71
CA ALA A 522 48.16 -8.41 8.35
C ALA A 522 47.21 -9.54 7.91
N GLN A 523 47.27 -10.71 8.58
CA GLN A 523 46.52 -11.91 8.22
C GLN A 523 45.62 -12.44 9.35
N ARG A 524 45.51 -11.75 10.49
CA ARG A 524 44.66 -12.14 11.63
C ARG A 524 43.98 -10.94 12.27
N LEU A 525 42.66 -11.04 12.42
CA LEU A 525 41.77 -10.03 12.96
C LEU A 525 40.99 -10.62 14.12
N GLN A 526 41.00 -9.95 15.28
CA GLN A 526 40.16 -10.32 16.40
C GLN A 526 39.08 -9.26 16.61
N VAL A 527 37.83 -9.69 16.78
CA VAL A 527 36.69 -8.80 17.00
C VAL A 527 35.94 -9.24 18.24
N LYS A 528 35.68 -8.32 19.17
CA LYS A 528 34.80 -8.55 20.31
C LYS A 528 33.44 -7.92 20.05
N VAL A 529 32.37 -8.68 20.27
CA VAL A 529 30.99 -8.26 20.04
C VAL A 529 30.21 -8.36 21.35
N ASP A 530 29.75 -7.24 21.87
CA ASP A 530 29.00 -7.14 23.12
C ASP A 530 27.48 -7.16 22.83
N PHE A 531 26.81 -8.24 23.27
CA PHE A 531 25.39 -8.48 23.02
C PHE A 531 24.45 -7.78 24.03
N SER A 532 24.95 -6.87 24.85
CA SER A 532 24.15 -6.13 25.85
C SER A 532 22.86 -5.55 25.23
N PRO A 533 21.67 -5.83 25.81
CA PRO A 533 21.45 -6.30 27.18
C PRO A 533 21.52 -7.82 27.42
N PHE A 534 21.70 -8.64 26.38
CA PHE A 534 21.91 -10.08 26.54
C PHE A 534 23.33 -10.32 27.10
N PRO A 535 23.50 -11.00 28.25
CA PRO A 535 24.74 -10.98 29.04
C PRO A 535 25.83 -11.91 28.49
N VAL A 536 26.11 -11.78 27.19
CA VAL A 536 27.10 -12.55 26.43
C VAL A 536 28.02 -11.59 25.68
N VAL A 537 29.32 -11.90 25.69
CA VAL A 537 30.30 -11.24 24.83
C VAL A 537 30.93 -12.30 23.94
N GLN A 538 30.86 -12.11 22.62
CA GLN A 538 31.55 -13.00 21.70
C GLN A 538 32.93 -12.46 21.34
N THR A 539 33.89 -13.37 21.16
CA THR A 539 35.19 -13.08 20.57
C THR A 539 35.34 -13.88 19.28
N TRP A 540 35.41 -13.16 18.16
CA TRP A 540 35.63 -13.71 16.83
C TRP A 540 37.11 -13.60 16.50
N ASP A 541 37.71 -14.71 16.10
CA ASP A 541 39.08 -14.81 15.64
C ASP A 541 39.08 -15.25 14.17
N LEU A 542 39.51 -14.34 13.29
CA LEU A 542 39.46 -14.48 11.85
C LEU A 542 40.88 -14.46 11.30
N TYR A 543 41.32 -15.53 10.65
CA TYR A 543 42.70 -15.64 10.17
C TYR A 543 42.83 -16.45 8.88
N PHE A 544 43.83 -16.13 8.07
CA PHE A 544 44.15 -16.90 6.88
C PHE A 544 44.98 -18.14 7.20
N THR A 545 44.64 -19.28 6.58
CA THR A 545 45.42 -20.53 6.68
C THR A 545 46.11 -20.91 5.37
N ALA A 546 45.61 -20.40 4.25
CA ALA A 546 46.19 -20.51 2.92
C ALA A 546 45.79 -19.28 2.10
N GLU A 547 46.29 -19.16 0.87
CA GLU A 547 45.75 -18.18 -0.08
C GLU A 547 44.23 -18.41 -0.25
N ASN A 548 43.46 -17.33 -0.23
CA ASN A 548 42.00 -17.32 -0.43
C ASN A 548 41.17 -18.14 0.59
N THR A 549 41.75 -18.54 1.73
CA THR A 549 41.08 -19.36 2.74
C THR A 549 41.12 -18.70 4.13
N ILE A 550 39.93 -18.37 4.67
CA ILE A 550 39.74 -17.76 5.99
C ILE A 550 39.18 -18.80 6.95
N CYS A 551 39.75 -18.91 8.15
CA CYS A 551 39.16 -19.60 9.28
C CYS A 551 38.45 -18.59 10.19
N TRP A 552 37.31 -19.00 10.73
CA TRP A 552 36.43 -18.18 11.56
C TRP A 552 36.08 -18.95 12.83
N ASP A 553 36.74 -18.59 13.93
CA ASP A 553 36.50 -19.18 15.23
C ASP A 553 35.75 -18.17 16.11
N VAL A 554 34.59 -18.55 16.62
CA VAL A 554 33.79 -17.74 17.53
C VAL A 554 33.71 -18.42 18.88
N SER A 555 34.16 -17.70 19.91
CA SER A 555 33.96 -18.06 21.31
C SER A 555 32.99 -17.09 21.97
N MET A 556 32.30 -17.52 23.02
CA MET A 556 31.39 -16.68 23.79
C MET A 556 31.65 -16.78 25.29
N ASP A 557 31.76 -15.64 25.94
CA ASP A 557 31.90 -15.48 27.38
C ASP A 557 30.54 -15.12 27.99
N ILE A 558 30.09 -15.91 28.97
CA ILE A 558 28.77 -15.77 29.58
C ILE A 558 28.89 -15.05 30.92
N ALA A 559 28.45 -13.79 30.97
CA ALA A 559 28.61 -12.94 32.15
C ALA A 559 27.58 -13.26 33.25
N LYS A 560 26.38 -13.69 32.87
CA LYS A 560 25.30 -14.15 33.75
C LYS A 560 24.65 -15.37 33.14
N ALA A 561 24.09 -16.24 33.98
CA ALA A 561 23.43 -17.45 33.49
C ALA A 561 22.33 -17.09 32.47
N VAL A 562 22.33 -17.79 31.34
CA VAL A 562 21.39 -17.59 30.23
C VAL A 562 20.89 -18.91 29.70
N GLU A 563 19.70 -18.85 29.13
CA GLU A 563 19.07 -19.94 28.41
C GLU A 563 19.22 -19.67 26.92
N ILE A 564 19.82 -20.60 26.17
CA ILE A 564 20.00 -20.46 24.72
C ILE A 564 19.20 -21.56 24.04
N ASP A 565 18.28 -21.16 23.16
CA ASP A 565 17.46 -22.06 22.36
C ASP A 565 18.20 -22.47 21.08
N GLU A 566 18.84 -21.49 20.43
CA GLU A 566 19.41 -21.65 19.09
C GLU A 566 20.61 -20.71 18.88
N ARG A 567 21.59 -21.17 18.10
CA ARG A 567 22.74 -20.38 17.65
C ARG A 567 22.91 -20.50 16.14
N LYS A 568 23.22 -19.38 15.50
CA LYS A 568 23.51 -19.29 14.07
C LYS A 568 24.82 -18.55 13.83
N ALA A 569 25.57 -19.00 12.84
CA ALA A 569 26.73 -18.29 12.31
C ALA A 569 26.82 -18.50 10.79
N GLY A 570 26.96 -17.41 10.04
CA GLY A 570 26.96 -17.51 8.59
C GLY A 570 27.47 -16.27 7.88
N ILE A 571 27.38 -16.33 6.56
CA ILE A 571 27.75 -15.28 5.63
C ILE A 571 26.56 -14.93 4.75
N ILE A 572 26.33 -13.63 4.55
CA ILE A 572 25.40 -13.13 3.55
C ILE A 572 26.22 -12.69 2.33
N LEU A 573 26.08 -13.41 1.22
CA LEU A 573 26.69 -13.14 -0.07
C LEU A 573 25.80 -12.25 -0.95
N SER A 574 26.39 -11.65 -1.97
CA SER A 574 25.68 -10.84 -2.98
C SER A 574 24.56 -11.63 -3.66
N GLY A 575 23.41 -11.00 -3.90
CA GLY A 575 22.32 -11.60 -4.68
C GLY A 575 22.65 -11.93 -6.14
N LYS A 576 23.86 -11.56 -6.61
CA LYS A 576 24.36 -11.92 -7.94
C LYS A 576 24.63 -13.42 -8.10
N TYR A 577 24.89 -14.13 -7.01
CA TYR A 577 25.00 -15.58 -7.02
C TYR A 577 23.65 -16.23 -7.32
N ARG A 578 23.62 -17.08 -8.34
CA ARG A 578 22.37 -17.71 -8.84
C ARG A 578 22.30 -19.19 -8.52
N GLU A 579 23.44 -19.85 -8.42
CA GLU A 579 23.51 -21.27 -8.10
C GLU A 579 24.04 -21.50 -6.69
N TRP A 580 23.58 -22.58 -6.06
CA TRP A 580 24.11 -23.04 -4.78
C TRP A 580 24.40 -24.54 -4.84
N PHE A 581 25.28 -24.99 -3.96
CA PHE A 581 25.55 -26.40 -3.74
C PHE A 581 25.72 -26.70 -2.26
N ASN A 582 25.51 -27.96 -1.90
CA ASN A 582 26.09 -28.55 -0.71
C ASN A 582 26.83 -29.84 -1.11
N SER A 583 27.28 -30.58 -0.11
CA SER A 583 28.01 -31.84 -0.29
C SER A 583 27.21 -32.94 -1.02
N PHE A 584 25.88 -32.82 -1.08
CA PHE A 584 24.97 -33.87 -1.58
C PHE A 584 24.09 -33.44 -2.76
N GLU A 585 23.72 -32.18 -2.84
CA GLU A 585 22.79 -31.62 -3.82
C GLU A 585 23.25 -30.24 -4.30
N GLN A 586 22.56 -29.72 -5.30
CA GLN A 586 22.75 -28.38 -5.84
C GLN A 586 21.41 -27.86 -6.35
N GLY A 587 21.31 -26.55 -6.49
CA GLY A 587 20.11 -25.92 -7.03
C GLY A 587 20.36 -24.49 -7.46
N GLU A 588 19.28 -23.85 -7.88
CA GLU A 588 19.26 -22.43 -8.22
C GLU A 588 18.52 -21.66 -7.13
N PHE A 589 18.95 -20.43 -6.88
CA PHE A 589 18.21 -19.48 -6.07
C PHE A 589 16.98 -18.99 -6.85
N PRO A 590 15.81 -18.88 -6.20
CA PRO A 590 14.65 -18.23 -6.79
C PRO A 590 14.96 -16.81 -7.30
N GLU A 591 14.38 -16.43 -8.45
CA GLU A 591 14.57 -15.09 -9.04
C GLU A 591 14.09 -13.96 -8.12
N ARG A 592 13.05 -14.22 -7.30
CA ARG A 592 12.50 -13.25 -6.34
C ARG A 592 13.16 -13.42 -4.98
N PHE A 593 13.52 -12.30 -4.36
CA PHE A 593 13.93 -12.28 -2.97
C PHE A 593 12.68 -12.41 -2.09
N THR A 594 12.67 -13.38 -1.18
CA THR A 594 11.52 -13.69 -0.32
C THR A 594 11.93 -13.55 1.14
N PHE A 595 11.04 -13.78 2.12
CA PHE A 595 11.48 -13.81 3.52
C PHE A 595 12.55 -14.92 3.72
N TRP A 596 13.24 -14.91 4.86
CA TRP A 596 14.34 -15.83 5.18
C TRP A 596 13.86 -17.29 5.26
N HIS A 597 13.76 -17.97 4.11
CA HIS A 597 13.36 -19.37 3.99
C HIS A 597 14.55 -20.25 3.60
N ASP A 598 14.64 -21.41 4.21
CA ASP A 598 15.59 -22.45 3.86
C ASP A 598 15.23 -23.11 2.54
N ILE A 599 16.20 -23.20 1.64
CA ILE A 599 16.01 -23.74 0.30
C ILE A 599 16.74 -25.09 0.08
N ILE A 600 17.44 -25.61 1.09
CA ILE A 600 18.08 -26.93 0.99
C ILE A 600 17.23 -28.03 1.63
N ARG A 601 17.42 -29.26 1.14
CA ARG A 601 16.73 -30.45 1.64
C ARG A 601 17.60 -31.25 2.60
N ASN A 602 18.90 -31.28 2.36
CA ASN A 602 19.87 -31.98 3.22
C ASN A 602 20.72 -30.98 4.02
N ARG A 603 20.51 -30.95 5.34
CA ARG A 603 21.19 -30.06 6.27
C ARG A 603 22.44 -30.67 6.93
N ASP A 604 22.73 -31.95 6.68
CA ASP A 604 23.86 -32.67 7.29
C ASP A 604 25.18 -32.43 6.52
N ALA A 605 25.22 -31.45 5.62
CA ALA A 605 26.37 -31.19 4.77
C ALA A 605 27.38 -30.24 5.45
N GLU A 606 28.53 -30.74 5.89
CA GLU A 606 29.60 -29.91 6.49
C GLU A 606 30.06 -28.76 5.56
N THR A 607 30.09 -29.00 4.24
CA THR A 607 30.52 -28.01 3.24
C THR A 607 29.43 -27.69 2.22
N PHE A 608 29.18 -26.39 2.02
CA PHE A 608 28.15 -25.84 1.16
C PHE A 608 28.49 -24.42 0.70
N GLY A 609 27.84 -23.91 -0.34
CA GLY A 609 28.28 -22.66 -0.95
C GLY A 609 27.67 -22.32 -2.30
N THR A 610 28.33 -21.41 -3.02
CA THR A 610 27.92 -20.93 -4.35
C THR A 610 29.02 -21.14 -5.38
N TYR A 611 28.61 -21.28 -6.64
CA TYR A 611 29.51 -21.36 -7.77
C TYR A 611 30.08 -19.98 -8.17
N PRO A 612 31.21 -19.93 -8.91
CA PRO A 612 31.68 -18.71 -9.54
C PRO A 612 30.66 -18.14 -10.53
N GLU A 613 30.57 -16.82 -10.58
CA GLU A 613 29.66 -16.05 -11.45
C GLU A 613 30.47 -14.93 -12.11
N ASP A 614 29.96 -14.27 -13.16
CA ASP A 614 30.71 -13.28 -13.94
C ASP A 614 31.47 -12.24 -13.08
N GLY A 615 32.78 -12.46 -12.91
CA GLY A 615 33.67 -11.62 -12.13
C GLY A 615 33.54 -11.76 -10.60
N PHE A 616 32.92 -12.82 -10.09
CA PHE A 616 32.81 -13.22 -8.68
C PHE A 616 33.35 -14.64 -8.48
N PRO A 617 34.11 -14.92 -7.42
CA PRO A 617 34.60 -16.27 -7.13
C PRO A 617 33.46 -17.13 -6.59
N GLY A 618 33.56 -18.44 -6.75
CA GLY A 618 32.78 -19.38 -5.96
C GLY A 618 33.18 -19.29 -4.48
N VAL A 619 32.24 -19.59 -3.59
CA VAL A 619 32.45 -19.53 -2.14
C VAL A 619 32.09 -20.88 -1.56
N MET A 620 33.06 -21.59 -0.97
CA MET A 620 32.83 -22.79 -0.17
C MET A 620 32.86 -22.39 1.31
N PHE A 621 31.75 -22.62 2.00
CA PHE A 621 31.62 -22.46 3.44
C PHE A 621 31.57 -23.83 4.11
N THR A 622 32.47 -24.04 5.04
CA THR A 622 32.56 -25.25 5.87
C THR A 622 32.23 -24.89 7.31
N VAL A 623 31.35 -25.65 7.95
CA VAL A 623 30.96 -25.50 9.35
C VAL A 623 31.36 -26.76 10.13
N ASP A 624 31.56 -26.65 11.44
CA ASP A 624 31.79 -27.82 12.31
C ASP A 624 30.60 -28.82 12.26
N ASP A 625 30.90 -30.12 12.36
CA ASP A 625 29.97 -31.26 12.22
C ASP A 625 28.71 -31.20 13.11
N ASP A 626 28.75 -30.46 14.22
CA ASP A 626 27.60 -30.30 15.12
C ASP A 626 26.53 -29.32 14.56
N HIS A 627 26.83 -28.55 13.52
CA HIS A 627 25.91 -27.55 12.96
C HIS A 627 25.15 -28.08 11.74
N LEU A 628 23.85 -27.80 11.71
CA LEU A 628 23.02 -27.96 10.53
C LEU A 628 23.30 -26.85 9.53
N SER A 629 23.58 -27.22 8.30
CA SER A 629 23.78 -26.27 7.20
C SER A 629 22.44 -25.71 6.73
N LEU A 630 22.43 -24.43 6.39
CA LEU A 630 21.26 -23.71 5.87
C LEU A 630 21.70 -22.83 4.70
N ILE A 631 20.91 -22.85 3.62
CA ILE A 631 21.04 -21.90 2.52
C ILE A 631 19.71 -21.18 2.38
N GLN A 632 19.73 -19.85 2.38
CA GLN A 632 18.50 -19.05 2.35
C GLN A 632 18.62 -17.86 1.39
N ASN A 633 17.48 -17.32 0.98
CA ASN A 633 17.40 -15.99 0.40
C ASN A 633 17.04 -14.97 1.48
N THR A 634 17.59 -13.76 1.38
CA THR A 634 17.07 -12.62 2.15
C THR A 634 15.88 -11.97 1.43
N ASP A 635 15.27 -10.98 2.08
CA ASP A 635 14.19 -10.18 1.53
C ASP A 635 14.65 -9.19 0.43
N GLU A 636 13.66 -8.51 -0.18
CA GLU A 636 13.87 -7.48 -1.20
C GLU A 636 14.66 -6.25 -0.71
N ASN A 637 14.86 -6.08 0.60
CA ASN A 637 15.66 -4.99 1.13
C ASN A 637 17.16 -5.36 1.11
N ILE A 638 17.50 -6.58 1.53
CA ILE A 638 18.89 -7.02 1.65
C ILE A 638 19.43 -7.58 0.32
N LYS A 639 18.59 -8.25 -0.45
CA LYS A 639 18.94 -8.87 -1.75
C LYS A 639 20.23 -9.71 -1.73
N GLY A 640 20.41 -10.52 -0.69
CA GLY A 640 21.56 -11.39 -0.46
C GLY A 640 21.22 -12.90 -0.47
N ARG A 641 22.27 -13.72 -0.52
CA ARG A 641 22.24 -15.18 -0.40
C ARG A 641 22.90 -15.58 0.91
N VAL A 642 22.18 -16.30 1.77
CA VAL A 642 22.63 -16.63 3.12
C VAL A 642 23.17 -18.05 3.12
N PHE A 643 24.37 -18.23 3.66
CA PHE A 643 24.98 -19.53 3.92
C PHE A 643 25.37 -19.56 5.39
N GLN A 644 24.71 -20.38 6.20
CA GLN A 644 24.89 -20.37 7.66
C GLN A 644 24.84 -21.77 8.26
N GLY A 645 25.57 -21.99 9.35
CA GLY A 645 25.41 -23.13 10.24
C GLY A 645 24.45 -22.78 11.39
N GLN A 646 23.61 -23.74 11.77
CA GLN A 646 22.62 -23.64 12.83
C GLN A 646 22.83 -24.76 13.85
N LEU A 647 22.94 -24.42 15.12
CA LEU A 647 22.96 -25.38 16.22
C LEU A 647 21.72 -25.19 17.09
N MET A 648 20.90 -26.24 17.17
CA MET A 648 19.72 -26.31 18.04
C MET A 648 20.05 -27.15 19.28
N GLU A 649 19.76 -26.63 20.47
CA GLU A 649 19.91 -27.43 21.69
C GLU A 649 18.76 -28.44 21.76
N THR A 650 19.06 -29.73 21.61
CA THR A 650 18.05 -30.78 21.49
C THR A 650 17.28 -30.99 22.81
N GLU A 651 15.95 -30.91 22.72
CA GLU A 651 14.93 -31.35 23.69
C GLU A 651 14.62 -30.46 24.90
N GLN A 652 15.53 -29.59 25.38
CA GLN A 652 15.24 -28.55 26.39
C GLN A 652 16.16 -27.34 26.19
N THR A 653 15.63 -26.11 26.40
CA THR A 653 16.44 -24.90 26.44
C THR A 653 17.58 -25.10 27.43
N LYS A 654 18.83 -25.05 26.94
CA LYS A 654 20.00 -25.37 27.75
C LYS A 654 20.40 -24.13 28.54
N ALA A 655 20.40 -24.27 29.87
CA ALA A 655 20.90 -23.24 30.77
C ALA A 655 22.43 -23.29 30.82
N TYR A 656 23.06 -22.19 30.47
CA TYR A 656 24.50 -21.99 30.55
C TYR A 656 24.86 -21.17 31.80
N PRO A 657 25.71 -21.67 32.70
CA PRO A 657 26.10 -20.95 33.92
C PRO A 657 26.97 -19.71 33.63
N ALA A 658 27.01 -18.79 34.61
CA ALA A 658 27.88 -17.63 34.54
C ALA A 658 29.37 -18.03 34.65
N GLN A 659 30.26 -17.25 34.03
CA GLN A 659 31.72 -17.42 34.02
C GLN A 659 32.23 -18.63 33.21
N GLU A 660 31.43 -19.10 32.24
CA GLU A 660 31.84 -20.11 31.28
C GLU A 660 32.21 -19.45 29.94
N THR A 661 33.30 -19.92 29.32
CA THR A 661 33.67 -19.59 27.94
C THR A 661 33.38 -20.81 27.07
N LEU A 662 32.55 -20.66 26.05
CA LEU A 662 32.14 -21.75 25.18
C LEU A 662 32.57 -21.50 23.73
N VAL A 663 32.91 -22.56 23.00
CA VAL A 663 33.07 -22.50 21.55
C VAL A 663 31.68 -22.34 20.94
N CYS A 664 31.41 -21.15 20.38
CA CYS A 664 30.12 -20.82 19.81
C CYS A 664 29.97 -21.40 18.41
N PHE A 665 31.02 -21.28 17.58
CA PHE A 665 31.04 -21.71 16.19
C PHE A 665 32.50 -21.81 15.72
N LYS A 666 32.81 -22.78 14.85
CA LYS A 666 33.98 -22.70 13.99
C LYS A 666 33.60 -23.03 12.56
N GLY A 667 34.28 -22.37 11.63
CA GLY A 667 34.09 -22.61 10.22
C GLY A 667 35.23 -22.11 9.37
N ARG A 668 35.17 -22.43 8.08
CA ARG A 668 36.15 -22.02 7.08
C ARG A 668 35.43 -21.50 5.84
N ILE A 669 35.93 -20.41 5.28
CA ILE A 669 35.48 -19.87 4.00
C ILE A 669 36.63 -19.98 3.02
N LYS A 670 36.44 -20.69 1.91
CA LYS A 670 37.39 -20.81 0.80
C LYS A 670 36.80 -20.20 -0.46
N LEU A 671 37.51 -19.26 -1.07
CA LEU A 671 37.14 -18.74 -2.39
C LEU A 671 37.77 -19.59 -3.50
N VAL A 672 36.98 -19.86 -4.53
CA VAL A 672 37.33 -20.76 -5.62
C VAL A 672 37.10 -20.07 -6.95
N GLU A 673 38.12 -20.05 -7.82
CA GLU A 673 38.01 -19.40 -9.13
C GLU A 673 37.42 -20.34 -10.20
N ASP A 674 37.75 -21.63 -10.14
CA ASP A 674 37.31 -22.63 -11.11
C ASP A 674 36.18 -23.49 -10.55
N ARG A 675 35.03 -23.49 -11.24
CA ARG A 675 33.89 -24.36 -10.94
C ARG A 675 34.30 -25.83 -10.80
N LYS A 676 35.30 -26.27 -11.58
CA LYS A 676 35.81 -27.65 -11.55
C LYS A 676 36.31 -28.06 -10.17
N GLU A 677 36.89 -27.16 -9.39
CA GLU A 677 37.40 -27.48 -8.05
C GLU A 677 36.26 -27.77 -7.06
N ILE A 678 35.14 -27.04 -7.17
CA ILE A 678 33.92 -27.32 -6.39
C ILE A 678 33.34 -28.68 -6.79
N ASP A 679 33.28 -28.96 -8.09
CA ASP A 679 32.72 -30.21 -8.60
C ASP A 679 33.59 -31.43 -8.26
N GLU A 680 34.92 -31.30 -8.32
CA GLU A 680 35.86 -32.32 -7.86
C GLU A 680 35.73 -32.58 -6.35
N HIS A 681 35.63 -31.53 -5.54
CA HIS A 681 35.38 -31.67 -4.10
C HIS A 681 34.08 -32.44 -3.85
N ARG A 682 32.98 -32.07 -4.51
CA ARG A 682 31.70 -32.78 -4.36
C ARG A 682 31.78 -34.24 -4.83
N ALA A 683 32.46 -34.52 -5.93
CA ALA A 683 32.68 -35.87 -6.43
C ALA A 683 33.48 -36.74 -5.44
N THR A 684 34.36 -36.15 -4.63
CA THR A 684 35.08 -36.87 -3.55
C THR A 684 34.24 -37.13 -2.30
N VAL A 685 33.18 -36.35 -2.06
CA VAL A 685 32.27 -36.49 -0.90
C VAL A 685 31.06 -37.39 -1.22
N GLN A 686 30.59 -37.39 -2.47
CA GLN A 686 29.53 -38.28 -2.98
C GLN A 686 29.72 -39.81 -2.84
N PRO A 687 30.94 -40.41 -2.74
CA PRO A 687 31.08 -41.87 -2.66
C PRO A 687 30.53 -42.49 -1.37
N LEU A 688 30.25 -41.69 -0.33
CA LEU A 688 29.75 -42.19 0.95
C LEU A 688 28.22 -42.23 1.09
N LEU A 689 27.45 -41.65 0.14
CA LEU A 689 25.98 -41.70 0.16
C LEU A 689 25.34 -42.02 -1.20
N SER A 690 26.07 -42.64 -2.12
CA SER A 690 25.48 -43.16 -3.37
C SER A 690 24.95 -44.59 -3.18
N LYS A 691 23.75 -44.74 -2.62
CA LYS A 691 22.93 -45.95 -2.86
C LYS A 691 21.44 -45.93 -2.51
N VAL A 692 20.84 -44.79 -2.15
CA VAL A 692 19.40 -44.78 -1.82
C VAL A 692 18.66 -43.71 -2.63
N GLU A 693 17.93 -44.13 -3.67
CA GLU A 693 16.99 -43.24 -4.37
C GLU A 693 15.91 -42.75 -3.39
N SER A 694 15.61 -41.44 -3.38
CA SER A 694 14.58 -40.86 -2.51
C SER A 694 13.27 -40.54 -3.26
N VAL A 695 12.10 -40.79 -2.65
CA VAL A 695 10.77 -40.45 -3.18
C VAL A 695 9.97 -39.68 -2.13
N TYR A 696 9.43 -38.51 -2.49
CA TYR A 696 8.67 -37.66 -1.57
C TYR A 696 7.17 -37.68 -1.87
N PHE A 697 6.36 -37.81 -0.82
CA PHE A 697 4.90 -37.72 -0.85
C PHE A 697 4.41 -36.55 0.00
N TYR A 698 3.57 -35.70 -0.59
CA TYR A 698 2.97 -34.56 0.10
C TYR A 698 1.49 -34.79 0.44
N GLY A 699 0.85 -35.79 -0.18
CA GLY A 699 -0.54 -36.15 0.05
C GLY A 699 -0.80 -37.61 -0.30
N ASP A 700 -1.97 -38.11 0.12
CA ASP A 700 -2.54 -39.42 -0.19
C ASP A 700 -3.45 -39.40 -1.42
N SER A 701 -3.64 -38.22 -2.03
CA SER A 701 -4.40 -38.02 -3.26
C SER A 701 -3.65 -37.10 -4.23
N PRO A 702 -3.96 -37.15 -5.54
CA PRO A 702 -3.40 -36.22 -6.52
C PRO A 702 -3.62 -34.75 -6.14
N LEU A 703 -4.83 -34.40 -5.69
CA LEU A 703 -5.20 -33.04 -5.34
C LEU A 703 -4.35 -32.50 -4.17
N LEU A 704 -4.24 -33.27 -3.07
CA LEU A 704 -3.47 -32.84 -1.91
C LEU A 704 -1.97 -32.78 -2.22
N HIS A 705 -1.47 -33.71 -3.03
CA HIS A 705 -0.07 -33.72 -3.43
C HIS A 705 0.27 -32.53 -4.32
N GLU A 706 -0.51 -32.28 -5.37
CA GLU A 706 -0.34 -31.11 -6.26
C GLU A 706 -0.46 -29.81 -5.46
N ARG A 707 -1.37 -29.75 -4.49
CA ARG A 707 -1.56 -28.55 -3.65
C ARG A 707 -0.31 -28.12 -2.91
N ILE A 708 0.48 -29.09 -2.43
CA ILE A 708 1.68 -28.84 -1.62
C ILE A 708 2.93 -28.81 -2.50
N ALA A 709 3.03 -29.69 -3.48
CA ALA A 709 4.17 -29.78 -4.40
C ALA A 709 4.18 -28.66 -5.45
N GLY A 710 3.01 -28.08 -5.76
CA GLY A 710 2.82 -27.11 -6.84
C GLY A 710 2.85 -27.72 -8.24
N VAL A 711 3.00 -29.05 -8.35
CA VAL A 711 3.10 -29.79 -9.61
C VAL A 711 2.34 -31.11 -9.53
N ASN A 712 1.69 -31.50 -10.63
CA ASN A 712 0.98 -32.77 -10.72
C ASN A 712 1.95 -33.91 -11.07
N GLU A 713 2.63 -34.42 -10.03
CA GLU A 713 3.58 -35.53 -10.14
C GLU A 713 3.19 -36.76 -9.30
N PHE A 714 1.99 -36.76 -8.70
CA PHE A 714 1.53 -37.81 -7.79
C PHE A 714 1.61 -39.22 -8.41
N GLU A 715 1.00 -39.42 -9.57
CA GLU A 715 1.03 -40.71 -10.28
C GLU A 715 2.46 -41.12 -10.67
N ALA A 716 3.31 -40.16 -11.04
CA ALA A 716 4.70 -40.42 -11.35
C ALA A 716 5.49 -40.91 -10.12
N LYS A 717 5.27 -40.32 -8.94
CA LYS A 717 5.88 -40.77 -7.67
C LYS A 717 5.38 -42.15 -7.25
N VAL A 718 4.07 -42.40 -7.37
CA VAL A 718 3.46 -43.71 -7.08
C VAL A 718 4.09 -44.79 -7.97
N ASN A 719 4.16 -44.54 -9.27
CA ASN A 719 4.74 -45.49 -10.23
C ASN A 719 6.25 -45.67 -10.01
N LYS A 720 6.97 -44.59 -9.70
CA LYS A 720 8.40 -44.66 -9.36
C LYS A 720 8.64 -45.54 -8.13
N LEU A 721 7.92 -45.28 -7.02
CA LEU A 721 8.05 -46.06 -5.79
C LEU A 721 7.73 -47.54 -6.03
N LYS A 722 6.61 -47.86 -6.71
CA LYS A 722 6.23 -49.24 -7.07
C LYS A 722 7.32 -49.92 -7.91
N THR A 723 7.91 -49.20 -8.87
CA THR A 723 8.98 -49.74 -9.72
C THR A 723 10.23 -50.07 -8.91
N LEU A 724 10.64 -49.21 -7.98
CA LEU A 724 11.80 -49.43 -7.11
C LEU A 724 11.58 -50.65 -6.19
N ILE A 725 10.37 -50.79 -5.64
CA ILE A 725 9.99 -51.96 -4.83
C ILE A 725 10.04 -53.25 -5.65
N ILE A 726 9.50 -53.24 -6.89
CA ILE A 726 9.54 -54.41 -7.80
C ILE A 726 10.98 -54.82 -8.12
N LYS A 727 11.90 -53.86 -8.21
CA LYS A 727 13.33 -54.11 -8.43
C LYS A 727 14.09 -54.62 -7.19
N GLY A 728 13.44 -54.69 -6.03
CA GLY A 728 14.07 -55.10 -4.77
C GLY A 728 14.94 -54.00 -4.14
N GLU A 729 14.81 -52.76 -4.58
CA GLU A 729 15.49 -51.60 -4.00
C GLU A 729 14.71 -51.07 -2.80
N SER A 730 15.40 -50.53 -1.79
CA SER A 730 14.79 -49.90 -0.61
C SER A 730 14.99 -48.39 -0.69
N PRO A 731 14.12 -47.64 -1.39
CA PRO A 731 14.27 -46.20 -1.50
C PRO A 731 13.93 -45.50 -0.18
N LYS A 732 14.61 -44.38 0.08
CA LYS A 732 14.29 -43.49 1.19
C LYS A 732 12.99 -42.77 0.85
N VAL A 733 11.99 -42.80 1.72
CA VAL A 733 10.72 -42.16 1.43
C VAL A 733 10.47 -41.00 2.38
N GLY A 734 10.24 -39.81 1.83
CA GLY A 734 9.94 -38.61 2.59
C GLY A 734 8.45 -38.28 2.56
N ILE A 735 7.90 -37.86 3.70
CA ILE A 735 6.57 -37.27 3.80
C ILE A 735 6.73 -35.78 4.10
N GLY A 736 6.33 -34.93 3.15
CA GLY A 736 6.36 -33.48 3.34
C GLY A 736 5.24 -33.03 4.28
N VAL A 737 5.57 -32.28 5.33
CA VAL A 737 4.66 -31.75 6.35
C VAL A 737 4.39 -30.27 6.09
N SER A 738 3.13 -29.89 5.94
CA SER A 738 2.69 -28.51 5.67
C SER A 738 1.41 -28.12 6.40
N ARG A 739 1.00 -26.84 6.35
CA ARG A 739 -0.31 -26.39 6.86
C ARG A 739 -1.50 -27.12 6.25
N TYR A 740 -1.35 -27.73 5.09
CA TYR A 740 -2.42 -28.42 4.37
C TYR A 740 -2.57 -29.89 4.73
N ASN A 741 -1.61 -30.51 5.44
CA ASN A 741 -1.65 -31.94 5.74
C ASN A 741 -1.20 -32.35 7.15
N PHE A 742 -0.70 -31.43 7.99
CA PHE A 742 -0.16 -31.75 9.30
C PHE A 742 -1.15 -32.50 10.21
N PHE A 743 -2.45 -32.33 10.00
CA PHE A 743 -3.53 -32.97 10.74
C PHE A 743 -3.86 -34.40 10.29
N ARG A 744 -3.31 -34.85 9.16
CA ARG A 744 -3.59 -36.17 8.55
C ARG A 744 -2.35 -36.92 8.06
N LEU A 745 -1.17 -36.58 8.58
CA LEU A 745 0.08 -37.28 8.32
C LEU A 745 0.00 -38.82 8.49
N HIS A 746 -0.80 -39.30 9.45
CA HIS A 746 -1.06 -40.72 9.67
C HIS A 746 -1.74 -41.41 8.47
N GLU A 747 -2.57 -40.71 7.71
CA GLU A 747 -3.21 -41.24 6.50
C GLU A 747 -2.22 -41.32 5.33
N ILE A 748 -1.35 -40.31 5.21
CA ILE A 748 -0.27 -40.31 4.21
C ILE A 748 0.72 -41.43 4.52
N LEU A 749 1.09 -41.62 5.80
CA LEU A 749 1.94 -42.72 6.23
C LEU A 749 1.32 -44.08 5.88
N ARG A 750 0.02 -44.27 6.13
CA ARG A 750 -0.70 -45.49 5.74
C ARG A 750 -0.68 -45.70 4.23
N PHE A 751 -0.96 -44.66 3.46
CA PHE A 751 -0.95 -44.72 1.99
C PHE A 751 0.42 -45.17 1.47
N VAL A 752 1.50 -44.54 1.94
CA VAL A 752 2.87 -44.90 1.56
C VAL A 752 3.20 -46.34 1.99
N ALA A 753 2.77 -46.74 3.19
CA ALA A 753 2.94 -48.11 3.68
C ALA A 753 2.24 -49.15 2.79
N ASP A 754 1.01 -48.87 2.38
CA ASP A 754 0.23 -49.73 1.49
C ASP A 754 0.91 -49.86 0.11
N LEU A 755 1.49 -48.78 -0.43
CA LEU A 755 2.29 -48.83 -1.65
C LEU A 755 3.52 -49.73 -1.52
N GLN A 756 4.11 -49.82 -0.33
CA GLN A 756 5.23 -50.68 0.02
C GLN A 756 4.81 -52.11 0.45
N GLY A 757 3.51 -52.42 0.40
CA GLY A 757 2.98 -53.72 0.82
C GLY A 757 3.10 -54.00 2.31
N LYS A 758 3.31 -52.96 3.14
CA LYS A 758 3.34 -53.04 4.60
C LYS A 758 2.01 -52.58 5.18
N LYS A 759 1.63 -53.14 6.33
CA LYS A 759 0.47 -52.68 7.09
C LYS A 759 0.95 -52.02 8.37
N ILE A 760 0.64 -50.73 8.52
CA ILE A 760 0.82 -49.98 9.76
C ILE A 760 -0.56 -49.71 10.34
N ASP A 761 -0.77 -50.04 11.61
CA ASP A 761 -1.98 -49.59 12.30
C ASP A 761 -1.83 -48.12 12.65
N VAL A 762 -2.47 -47.26 11.85
CA VAL A 762 -2.46 -45.82 12.05
C VAL A 762 -3.69 -45.29 12.79
N ARG A 763 -4.65 -46.16 13.15
CA ARG A 763 -5.92 -45.72 13.74
C ARG A 763 -5.74 -45.09 15.13
N SER A 764 -4.66 -45.43 15.83
CA SER A 764 -4.28 -44.82 17.10
C SER A 764 -3.69 -43.42 16.94
N PHE A 765 -3.09 -43.10 15.78
CA PHE A 765 -2.44 -41.81 15.55
C PHE A 765 -3.44 -40.81 15.02
N LYS A 766 -4.09 -40.06 15.91
CA LYS A 766 -4.98 -38.96 15.52
C LYS A 766 -4.56 -37.67 16.21
N LEU A 767 -4.30 -36.63 15.42
CA LEU A 767 -4.00 -35.32 15.97
C LEU A 767 -5.24 -34.80 16.73
N THR A 768 -5.06 -34.59 18.04
CA THR A 768 -6.09 -33.95 18.85
C THR A 768 -5.95 -32.43 18.71
N VAL A 769 -6.84 -31.80 17.93
CA VAL A 769 -6.79 -30.35 17.67
C VAL A 769 -7.50 -29.49 18.70
N PHE A 770 -8.37 -30.09 19.53
CA PHE A 770 -9.13 -29.41 20.57
C PHE A 770 -8.85 -30.03 21.95
N PRO A 771 -8.63 -29.24 23.03
CA PRO A 771 -8.63 -27.77 23.07
C PRO A 771 -7.41 -27.17 22.37
N LEU A 772 -7.61 -26.04 21.70
CA LEU A 772 -6.62 -25.39 20.81
C LEU A 772 -5.35 -24.97 21.55
N ARG A 773 -5.47 -24.57 22.81
CA ARG A 773 -4.32 -24.24 23.67
C ARG A 773 -3.27 -25.36 23.78
N ARG A 774 -3.65 -26.61 23.48
CA ARG A 774 -2.74 -27.77 23.47
C ARG A 774 -2.28 -28.17 22.07
N LEU A 775 -2.76 -27.52 21.01
CA LEU A 775 -2.49 -27.92 19.63
C LEU A 775 -0.98 -28.04 19.34
N ARG A 776 -0.16 -27.07 19.78
CA ARG A 776 1.30 -27.14 19.62
C ARG A 776 1.89 -28.41 20.21
N ARG A 777 1.56 -28.70 21.47
CA ARG A 777 2.05 -29.87 22.19
C ARG A 777 1.55 -31.16 21.54
N ASN A 778 0.25 -31.23 21.27
CA ASN A 778 -0.39 -32.39 20.67
C ASN A 778 0.17 -32.69 19.27
N PHE A 779 0.52 -31.65 18.49
CA PHE A 779 1.14 -31.81 17.18
C PHE A 779 2.56 -32.38 17.28
N ILE A 780 3.37 -31.90 18.23
CA ILE A 780 4.71 -32.43 18.47
C ILE A 780 4.63 -33.90 18.90
N GLU A 781 3.79 -34.22 19.89
CA GLU A 781 3.59 -35.60 20.37
C GLU A 781 3.12 -36.52 19.22
N TYR A 782 2.12 -36.08 18.44
CA TYR A 782 1.62 -36.80 17.27
C TYR A 782 2.70 -37.03 16.19
N LEU A 783 3.53 -36.03 15.91
CA LEU A 783 4.60 -36.15 14.92
C LEU A 783 5.71 -37.11 15.39
N GLU A 784 6.08 -37.07 16.67
CA GLU A 784 7.08 -37.99 17.23
C GLU A 784 6.59 -39.44 17.27
N GLU A 785 5.33 -39.67 17.62
CA GLU A 785 4.70 -40.99 17.54
C GLU A 785 4.72 -41.55 16.10
N LEU A 786 4.40 -40.69 15.11
CA LEU A 786 4.45 -41.07 13.71
C LEU A 786 5.87 -41.33 13.21
N LYS A 787 6.85 -40.50 13.57
CA LYS A 787 8.27 -40.73 13.23
C LYS A 787 8.75 -42.07 13.79
N LYS A 788 8.37 -42.39 15.04
CA LYS A 788 8.70 -43.68 15.65
C LYS A 788 8.09 -44.85 14.86
N ALA A 789 6.80 -44.80 14.54
CA ALA A 789 6.13 -45.82 13.75
C ALA A 789 6.71 -45.96 12.33
N ALA A 790 7.03 -44.83 11.69
CA ALA A 790 7.65 -44.77 10.37
C ALA A 790 9.05 -45.39 10.35
N LYS A 791 9.86 -45.11 11.36
CA LYS A 791 11.22 -45.67 11.51
C LYS A 791 11.21 -47.17 11.81
N GLU A 792 10.28 -47.63 12.67
CA GLU A 792 10.15 -49.04 13.01
C GLU A 792 9.66 -49.90 11.83
N ALA A 793 8.89 -49.31 10.90
CA ALA A 793 8.25 -50.06 9.82
C ALA A 793 8.88 -49.90 8.43
N LEU A 794 9.35 -48.70 8.04
CA LEU A 794 9.49 -48.32 6.63
C LEU A 794 10.63 -47.37 6.23
N ASP A 795 11.53 -46.98 7.14
CA ASP A 795 12.59 -45.98 6.87
C ASP A 795 12.05 -44.71 6.18
N ILE A 796 10.88 -44.24 6.66
CA ILE A 796 10.22 -43.04 6.19
C ILE A 796 10.63 -41.85 7.05
N GLU A 797 10.98 -40.73 6.42
CA GLU A 797 11.25 -39.45 7.09
C GLU A 797 10.10 -38.47 6.94
N PHE A 798 9.86 -37.65 7.96
CA PHE A 798 8.93 -36.52 7.88
C PHE A 798 9.73 -35.22 7.72
N VAL A 799 9.47 -34.47 6.65
CA VAL A 799 10.21 -33.26 6.31
C VAL A 799 9.26 -32.06 6.39
N LEU A 800 9.58 -31.06 7.20
CA LEU A 800 8.81 -29.81 7.21
C LEU A 800 9.03 -29.04 5.91
N VAL A 801 7.99 -28.79 5.14
CA VAL A 801 8.05 -28.09 3.83
C VAL A 801 7.26 -26.79 3.79
N ASP A 802 6.61 -26.44 4.89
CA ASP A 802 5.93 -25.15 5.10
C ASP A 802 6.41 -24.54 6.40
N GLU A 803 7.27 -23.54 6.29
CA GLU A 803 7.96 -22.93 7.43
C GLU A 803 7.01 -22.17 8.37
N GLU A 804 5.86 -21.71 7.85
CA GLU A 804 4.87 -20.99 8.63
C GLU A 804 3.94 -21.91 9.42
N LEU A 805 3.98 -23.24 9.22
CA LEU A 805 3.11 -24.19 9.92
C LEU A 805 3.21 -24.00 11.45
N PHE A 806 4.41 -23.95 11.99
CA PHE A 806 4.61 -23.73 13.42
C PHE A 806 4.17 -22.34 13.86
N ASN A 807 4.39 -21.31 13.04
CA ASN A 807 3.92 -19.94 13.33
C ASN A 807 2.39 -19.87 13.38
N ILE A 808 1.69 -20.56 12.48
CA ILE A 808 0.22 -20.68 12.47
C ILE A 808 -0.23 -21.37 13.75
N ILE A 809 0.35 -22.53 14.07
CA ILE A 809 0.00 -23.30 15.27
C ILE A 809 0.24 -22.47 16.53
N ILE A 810 1.38 -21.80 16.66
CA ILE A 810 1.72 -20.97 17.81
C ILE A 810 0.75 -19.79 17.92
N SER A 811 0.55 -19.05 16.84
CA SER A 811 -0.31 -17.86 16.81
C SER A 811 -1.75 -18.19 17.19
N ILE A 812 -2.28 -19.30 16.72
CA ILE A 812 -3.64 -19.73 17.04
C ILE A 812 -3.71 -20.31 18.46
N SER A 813 -2.73 -21.11 18.88
CA SER A 813 -2.72 -21.70 20.23
C SER A 813 -2.58 -20.64 21.33
N SER A 814 -1.82 -19.57 21.10
CA SER A 814 -1.59 -18.51 22.09
C SER A 814 -2.79 -17.58 22.27
N GLN A 815 -3.71 -17.54 21.31
CA GLN A 815 -4.92 -16.71 21.33
C GLN A 815 -6.17 -17.49 21.78
N ALA A 816 -6.02 -18.78 22.06
CA ALA A 816 -7.10 -19.67 22.46
C ALA A 816 -7.54 -19.42 23.91
N GLU A 817 -8.81 -19.01 24.07
CA GLU A 817 -9.46 -18.76 25.36
C GLU A 817 -10.80 -19.51 25.46
N PRO A 818 -11.26 -19.85 26.68
CA PRO A 818 -12.58 -20.43 26.88
C PRO A 818 -13.66 -19.55 26.23
N GLY A 819 -14.27 -20.06 25.16
CA GLY A 819 -15.36 -19.38 24.43
C GLY A 819 -15.02 -18.94 23.01
N ASN A 820 -13.74 -18.82 22.62
CA ASN A 820 -13.36 -18.45 21.26
C ASN A 820 -12.76 -19.62 20.43
N GLU A 821 -12.44 -20.75 21.06
CA GLU A 821 -11.73 -21.86 20.42
C GLU A 821 -12.43 -22.42 19.18
N ARG A 822 -13.77 -22.57 19.20
CA ARG A 822 -14.51 -23.06 18.02
C ARG A 822 -14.34 -22.11 16.83
N GLN A 823 -14.34 -20.80 17.08
CA GLN A 823 -14.15 -19.82 16.03
C GLN A 823 -12.72 -19.86 15.48
N LEU A 824 -11.72 -19.93 16.36
CA LEU A 824 -10.32 -20.07 15.96
C LEU A 824 -10.08 -21.37 15.15
N LEU A 825 -10.76 -22.48 15.46
CA LEU A 825 -10.68 -23.71 14.67
C LEU A 825 -11.25 -23.54 13.26
N ARG A 826 -12.31 -22.76 13.08
CA ARG A 826 -12.84 -22.44 11.74
C ARG A 826 -11.88 -21.54 10.95
N LEU A 827 -11.26 -20.57 11.61
CA LEU A 827 -10.23 -19.72 10.99
C LEU A 827 -8.98 -20.53 10.61
N LEU A 828 -8.50 -21.40 11.51
CA LEU A 828 -7.45 -22.39 11.20
C LEU A 828 -7.85 -23.20 9.98
N GLY A 829 -9.11 -23.62 9.91
CA GLY A 829 -9.63 -24.39 8.79
C GLY A 829 -9.64 -23.65 7.45
N VAL A 830 -9.83 -22.33 7.45
CA VAL A 830 -9.70 -21.50 6.24
C VAL A 830 -8.23 -21.36 5.82
N ILE A 831 -7.30 -21.24 6.77
CA ILE A 831 -5.85 -21.18 6.51
C ILE A 831 -5.35 -22.52 5.93
N CYS A 832 -5.73 -23.62 6.58
CA CYS A 832 -5.30 -24.98 6.26
C CYS A 832 -6.13 -25.67 5.18
N GLU A 833 -7.21 -25.02 4.70
CA GLU A 833 -8.15 -25.55 3.71
C GLU A 833 -8.82 -26.87 4.14
N HIS A 834 -9.02 -27.03 5.45
CA HIS A 834 -9.57 -28.23 6.06
C HIS A 834 -10.57 -27.87 7.16
N ALA A 835 -11.68 -28.60 7.26
CA ALA A 835 -12.68 -28.31 8.28
C ALA A 835 -12.47 -29.18 9.53
N PHE A 836 -11.75 -28.63 10.52
CA PHE A 836 -11.48 -29.31 11.79
C PHE A 836 -12.73 -29.54 12.65
N ILE A 837 -13.74 -28.70 12.47
CA ILE A 837 -15.05 -28.80 13.11
C ILE A 837 -16.14 -28.49 12.06
N GLY A 838 -17.39 -28.68 12.46
CA GLY A 838 -18.56 -28.35 11.67
C GLY A 838 -18.75 -26.85 11.47
N PRO A 839 -19.72 -26.47 10.62
CA PRO A 839 -20.08 -25.07 10.43
C PRO A 839 -20.55 -24.44 11.74
N GLN A 840 -20.49 -23.11 11.82
CA GLN A 840 -21.07 -22.38 12.94
C GLN A 840 -22.59 -22.54 12.96
N ILE A 841 -23.20 -22.43 11.78
CA ILE A 841 -24.65 -22.43 11.59
C ILE A 841 -25.01 -23.51 10.59
N VAL A 842 -25.98 -24.35 10.94
CA VAL A 842 -26.68 -25.21 9.98
C VAL A 842 -28.12 -24.75 9.87
N VAL A 843 -28.54 -24.40 8.66
CA VAL A 843 -29.93 -24.14 8.34
C VAL A 843 -30.58 -25.44 7.92
N ILE A 844 -31.71 -25.77 8.54
CA ILE A 844 -32.47 -26.98 8.24
C ILE A 844 -33.88 -26.57 7.83
N ASP A 845 -34.31 -26.99 6.64
CA ASP A 845 -35.70 -26.90 6.23
C ASP A 845 -36.48 -28.11 6.75
N PRO A 846 -37.38 -27.93 7.72
CA PRO A 846 -38.17 -29.04 8.21
C PRO A 846 -39.30 -29.42 7.24
N TYR A 847 -39.88 -28.46 6.51
CA TYR A 847 -41.08 -28.70 5.72
C TYR A 847 -41.32 -27.59 4.68
N HIS A 848 -41.46 -27.96 3.41
CA HIS A 848 -41.69 -27.00 2.31
C HIS A 848 -43.10 -26.36 2.32
N CYS A 849 -44.05 -26.89 3.12
CA CYS A 849 -45.40 -26.33 3.19
C CYS A 849 -45.42 -25.01 3.95
N CYS A 850 -46.20 -24.04 3.44
CA CYS A 850 -46.40 -22.74 4.08
C CYS A 850 -47.88 -22.34 4.10
N ASN A 851 -48.31 -21.75 5.21
CA ASN A 851 -49.64 -21.16 5.39
C ASN A 851 -49.76 -19.72 4.84
N ALA A 852 -48.70 -19.20 4.20
CA ALA A 852 -48.65 -17.89 3.56
C ALA A 852 -48.38 -18.02 2.05
N ASN A 853 -48.45 -16.89 1.33
CA ASN A 853 -48.03 -16.76 -0.07
C ASN A 853 -47.49 -15.35 -0.32
N CYS A 854 -46.47 -14.98 0.44
CA CYS A 854 -45.87 -13.65 0.37
C CYS A 854 -45.42 -13.32 -1.07
N VAL A 855 -45.76 -12.13 -1.57
CA VAL A 855 -45.42 -11.69 -2.95
C VAL A 855 -43.92 -11.66 -3.24
N HIS A 856 -43.08 -11.60 -2.22
CA HIS A 856 -41.61 -11.62 -2.31
C HIS A 856 -40.98 -13.00 -2.09
N CYS A 857 -41.78 -14.06 -1.88
CA CYS A 857 -41.26 -15.41 -1.63
C CYS A 857 -40.89 -16.10 -2.95
N TRP A 858 -39.70 -16.67 -3.07
CA TRP A 858 -39.29 -17.39 -4.29
C TRP A 858 -40.03 -18.72 -4.51
N VAL A 859 -40.67 -19.31 -3.48
CA VAL A 859 -41.39 -20.60 -3.56
C VAL A 859 -42.91 -20.44 -3.62
N HIS A 860 -43.46 -19.61 -2.72
CA HIS A 860 -44.90 -19.52 -2.50
C HIS A 860 -45.53 -18.24 -3.06
N THR A 861 -44.78 -17.40 -3.81
CA THR A 861 -45.35 -16.19 -4.41
C THR A 861 -46.47 -16.53 -5.39
N PRO A 862 -47.56 -15.74 -5.45
CA PRO A 862 -48.62 -15.95 -6.42
C PRO A 862 -48.09 -15.99 -7.85
N GLY A 863 -48.43 -17.06 -8.59
CA GLY A 863 -48.01 -17.24 -9.99
C GLY A 863 -46.84 -18.21 -10.18
N VAL A 864 -46.13 -18.58 -9.10
CA VAL A 864 -45.13 -19.65 -9.10
C VAL A 864 -45.79 -20.93 -8.58
N TYR A 865 -45.62 -22.04 -9.31
CA TYR A 865 -46.25 -23.33 -8.98
C TYR A 865 -45.22 -24.45 -9.02
N HIS A 866 -45.15 -25.23 -7.94
CA HIS A 866 -44.40 -26.49 -7.87
C HIS A 866 -45.34 -27.69 -7.91
N ASN A 867 -44.80 -28.89 -8.12
CA ASN A 867 -45.59 -30.11 -8.05
C ASN A 867 -46.02 -30.41 -6.60
N LYS A 868 -47.00 -31.31 -6.45
CA LYS A 868 -47.54 -31.67 -5.13
C LYS A 868 -46.47 -32.26 -4.20
N GLU A 869 -45.60 -33.11 -4.75
CA GLU A 869 -44.53 -33.78 -4.02
C GLU A 869 -43.57 -32.78 -3.37
N PHE A 870 -43.22 -31.69 -4.06
CA PHE A 870 -42.38 -30.62 -3.54
C PHE A 870 -43.00 -29.95 -2.30
N TYR A 871 -44.29 -29.62 -2.33
CA TYR A 871 -44.95 -28.97 -1.19
C TYR A 871 -45.18 -29.92 0.00
N GLU A 872 -45.29 -31.22 -0.25
CA GLU A 872 -45.46 -32.25 0.79
C GLU A 872 -44.13 -32.75 1.36
N MET A 873 -43.00 -32.28 0.82
CA MET A 873 -41.66 -32.72 1.19
C MET A 873 -41.28 -32.29 2.61
N LYS A 874 -41.01 -33.26 3.47
CA LYS A 874 -40.90 -33.09 4.91
C LYS A 874 -39.72 -33.87 5.47
N LEU A 875 -38.93 -33.23 6.33
CA LEU A 875 -37.78 -33.87 6.95
C LEU A 875 -38.25 -34.91 7.98
N ASN A 876 -37.84 -36.17 7.78
CA ASN A 876 -38.16 -37.23 8.73
C ASN A 876 -37.46 -36.97 10.09
N PRO A 877 -38.18 -37.00 11.24
CA PRO A 877 -37.57 -36.77 12.55
C PRO A 877 -36.43 -37.71 12.93
N ASP A 878 -36.45 -38.97 12.49
CA ASP A 878 -35.36 -39.91 12.75
C ASP A 878 -34.13 -39.62 11.88
N SER A 879 -34.33 -39.13 10.65
CA SER A 879 -33.24 -38.58 9.85
C SER A 879 -32.64 -37.34 10.52
N PHE A 880 -33.49 -36.45 11.04
CA PHE A 880 -33.04 -35.28 11.80
C PHE A 880 -32.19 -35.66 13.02
N LYS A 881 -32.56 -36.69 13.78
CA LYS A 881 -31.74 -37.15 14.93
C LYS A 881 -30.33 -37.54 14.52
N LYS A 882 -30.19 -38.29 13.42
CA LYS A 882 -28.86 -38.67 12.88
C LYS A 882 -28.05 -37.44 12.47
N ILE A 883 -28.70 -36.48 11.80
CA ILE A 883 -28.06 -35.20 11.45
C ILE A 883 -27.60 -34.50 12.74
N ALA A 884 -28.49 -34.31 13.72
CA ALA A 884 -28.17 -33.63 14.97
C ALA A 884 -27.06 -34.32 15.79
N ASP A 885 -26.97 -35.65 15.73
CA ASP A 885 -25.87 -36.41 16.31
C ASP A 885 -24.53 -36.05 15.64
N ASP A 886 -24.47 -36.07 14.30
CA ASP A 886 -23.29 -35.64 13.54
C ASP A 886 -22.92 -34.17 13.81
N LEU A 887 -23.91 -33.28 13.88
CA LEU A 887 -23.69 -31.86 14.16
C LEU A 887 -23.11 -31.64 15.57
N SER A 888 -23.56 -32.42 16.54
CA SER A 888 -23.04 -32.39 17.92
C SER A 888 -21.59 -32.87 17.98
N ASP A 889 -21.30 -33.99 17.33
CA ASP A 889 -19.96 -34.55 17.15
C ASP A 889 -18.98 -33.55 16.50
N LEU A 890 -19.48 -32.76 15.56
CA LEU A 890 -18.74 -31.73 14.84
C LEU A 890 -18.71 -30.38 15.57
N LEU A 891 -19.21 -30.27 16.80
CA LEU A 891 -19.21 -29.04 17.60
C LEU A 891 -19.92 -27.86 16.91
N VAL A 892 -20.98 -28.12 16.16
CA VAL A 892 -21.83 -27.08 15.56
C VAL A 892 -22.48 -26.25 16.66
N ASP A 893 -22.54 -24.93 16.46
CA ASP A 893 -23.01 -24.01 17.49
C ASP A 893 -24.53 -23.85 17.47
N LEU A 894 -25.11 -23.72 16.29
CA LEU A 894 -26.51 -23.32 16.11
C LEU A 894 -27.17 -24.05 14.94
N ILE A 895 -28.36 -24.60 15.19
CA ILE A 895 -29.31 -24.97 14.15
C ILE A 895 -30.35 -23.86 14.00
N ILE A 896 -30.54 -23.39 12.77
CA ILE A 896 -31.63 -22.47 12.42
C ILE A 896 -32.65 -23.25 11.59
N PHE A 897 -33.87 -23.40 12.09
CA PHE A 897 -34.95 -23.99 11.31
C PHE A 897 -35.55 -22.93 10.40
N GLN A 898 -35.33 -23.08 9.10
CA GLN A 898 -35.75 -22.18 8.03
C GLN A 898 -35.65 -22.93 6.71
N GLY A 899 -36.51 -22.61 5.74
CA GLY A 899 -36.32 -23.04 4.36
C GLY A 899 -37.42 -22.54 3.45
N ASP A 900 -37.90 -23.41 2.58
CA ASP A 900 -38.89 -23.12 1.54
C ASP A 900 -40.33 -23.09 2.08
N GLY A 901 -40.56 -23.44 3.35
CA GLY A 901 -41.86 -23.37 4.01
C GLY A 901 -41.87 -22.69 5.39
N GLU A 902 -42.92 -22.96 6.18
CA GLU A 902 -43.07 -22.46 7.56
C GLU A 902 -42.74 -23.59 8.56
N PRO A 903 -41.67 -23.46 9.37
CA PRO A 903 -41.23 -24.51 10.30
C PRO A 903 -42.33 -25.01 11.25
N LEU A 904 -43.20 -24.11 11.72
CA LEU A 904 -44.30 -24.45 12.63
C LEU A 904 -45.39 -25.32 11.97
N MET A 905 -45.37 -25.53 10.66
CA MET A 905 -46.27 -26.47 9.97
C MET A 905 -45.87 -27.94 10.18
N HIS A 906 -44.66 -28.21 10.67
CA HIS A 906 -44.19 -29.57 10.91
C HIS A 906 -44.69 -30.10 12.28
N GLU A 907 -45.53 -31.14 12.33
CA GLU A 907 -46.12 -31.60 13.61
C GLU A 907 -45.10 -32.04 14.69
N LYS A 908 -43.88 -32.42 14.28
CA LYS A 908 -42.76 -32.77 15.17
C LYS A 908 -41.70 -31.68 15.31
N PHE A 909 -41.99 -30.44 14.94
CA PHE A 909 -41.04 -29.32 14.99
C PHE A 909 -40.37 -29.18 16.37
N PHE A 910 -41.17 -29.07 17.44
CA PHE A 910 -40.65 -28.92 18.79
C PHE A 910 -39.93 -30.17 19.31
N ASP A 911 -40.25 -31.36 18.80
CA ASP A 911 -39.50 -32.59 19.12
C ASP A 911 -38.07 -32.54 18.55
N MET A 912 -37.92 -32.02 17.32
CA MET A 912 -36.61 -31.80 16.70
C MET A 912 -35.80 -30.73 17.43
N VAL A 913 -36.43 -29.60 17.78
CA VAL A 913 -35.79 -28.56 18.61
C VAL A 913 -35.30 -29.14 19.93
N ARG A 914 -36.16 -29.88 20.65
CA ARG A 914 -35.82 -30.51 21.93
C ARG A 914 -34.64 -31.46 21.78
N TYR A 915 -34.59 -32.24 20.72
CA TYR A 915 -33.49 -33.15 20.44
C TYR A 915 -32.16 -32.41 20.23
N ALA A 916 -32.15 -31.36 19.39
CA ALA A 916 -30.95 -30.53 19.17
C ALA A 916 -30.43 -29.91 20.47
N ARG A 917 -31.32 -29.35 21.30
CA ARG A 917 -30.99 -28.76 22.60
C ARG A 917 -30.39 -29.79 23.56
N ASN A 918 -30.97 -31.00 23.62
CA ASN A 918 -30.44 -32.10 24.42
C ASN A 918 -29.04 -32.57 23.98
N LYS A 919 -28.68 -32.32 22.71
CA LYS A 919 -27.34 -32.57 22.15
C LYS A 919 -26.36 -31.41 22.36
N GLY A 920 -26.77 -30.38 23.13
CA GLY A 920 -25.95 -29.22 23.43
C GLY A 920 -25.83 -28.21 22.28
N ILE A 921 -26.68 -28.31 21.26
CA ILE A 921 -26.70 -27.40 20.11
C ILE A 921 -27.76 -26.32 20.35
N LYS A 922 -27.44 -25.06 20.07
CA LYS A 922 -28.42 -23.96 20.13
C LYS A 922 -29.47 -24.13 19.04
N ALA A 923 -30.67 -23.62 19.28
CA ALA A 923 -31.77 -23.74 18.32
C ALA A 923 -32.50 -22.40 18.16
N SER A 924 -32.62 -21.96 16.92
CA SER A 924 -33.40 -20.79 16.51
C SER A 924 -34.29 -21.15 15.32
N PHE A 925 -35.32 -20.35 15.04
CA PHE A 925 -36.15 -20.58 13.85
C PHE A 925 -36.74 -19.31 13.27
N PHE A 926 -37.02 -19.36 11.97
CA PHE A 926 -37.79 -18.34 11.27
C PHE A 926 -39.28 -18.70 11.29
N THR A 927 -40.13 -17.69 11.41
CA THR A 927 -41.59 -17.85 11.29
C THR A 927 -42.22 -16.61 10.69
N ASN A 928 -43.33 -16.77 10.00
CA ASN A 928 -44.21 -15.68 9.56
C ASN A 928 -45.14 -15.17 10.69
N GLY A 929 -45.09 -15.78 11.88
CA GLY A 929 -45.82 -15.38 13.07
C GLY A 929 -47.30 -15.77 13.10
N ILE A 930 -47.87 -16.28 12.02
CA ILE A 930 -49.32 -16.60 11.93
C ILE A 930 -49.68 -17.76 12.87
N LEU A 931 -48.80 -18.77 12.98
CA LEU A 931 -48.98 -19.93 13.86
C LEU A 931 -48.36 -19.75 15.24
N LEU A 932 -47.67 -18.64 15.49
CA LEU A 932 -47.06 -18.34 16.78
C LEU A 932 -48.15 -17.89 17.76
N ASP A 933 -49.00 -18.81 18.20
CA ASP A 933 -49.99 -18.55 19.24
C ASP A 933 -49.39 -18.64 20.66
N LYS A 934 -50.23 -18.48 21.69
CA LYS A 934 -49.77 -18.52 23.08
C LYS A 934 -49.14 -19.86 23.46
N ASN A 935 -49.67 -20.98 22.97
CA ASN A 935 -49.15 -22.31 23.27
C ASN A 935 -47.79 -22.54 22.61
N VAL A 936 -47.61 -22.06 21.37
CA VAL A 936 -46.31 -22.08 20.69
C VAL A 936 -45.30 -21.17 21.41
N ALA A 937 -45.73 -19.99 21.88
CA ALA A 937 -44.89 -19.09 22.66
C ALA A 937 -44.46 -19.71 24.01
N ASP A 938 -45.38 -20.37 24.72
CA ASP A 938 -45.10 -21.09 25.97
C ASP A 938 -44.05 -22.18 25.73
N GLN A 939 -44.24 -23.03 24.71
CA GLN A 939 -43.28 -24.08 24.35
C GLN A 939 -41.90 -23.54 23.96
N ALA A 940 -41.84 -22.43 23.20
CA ALA A 940 -40.57 -21.83 22.80
C ALA A 940 -39.76 -21.31 24.01
N VAL A 941 -40.45 -20.71 24.98
CA VAL A 941 -39.85 -20.21 26.24
C VAL A 941 -39.47 -21.38 27.16
N GLU A 942 -40.26 -22.45 27.20
CA GLU A 942 -39.98 -23.67 27.98
C GLU A 942 -38.72 -24.38 27.47
N LEU A 943 -38.62 -24.60 26.15
CA LEU A 943 -37.49 -25.29 25.51
C LEU A 943 -36.19 -24.47 25.51
N GLY A 944 -36.29 -23.17 25.82
CA GLY A 944 -35.16 -22.26 25.79
C GLY A 944 -34.61 -22.07 24.38
N ILE A 945 -35.50 -21.86 23.38
CA ILE A 945 -35.12 -21.41 22.04
C ILE A 945 -34.22 -20.18 22.18
N ASP A 946 -33.13 -20.14 21.43
CA ASP A 946 -32.18 -19.05 21.51
C ASP A 946 -32.75 -17.78 20.84
N GLU A 947 -33.20 -17.89 19.58
CA GLU A 947 -33.77 -16.76 18.83
C GLU A 947 -34.98 -17.17 17.98
N ILE A 948 -35.97 -16.26 17.89
CA ILE A 948 -37.11 -16.37 16.97
C ILE A 948 -37.02 -15.21 15.99
N PHE A 949 -36.86 -15.53 14.71
CA PHE A 949 -36.86 -14.56 13.62
C PHE A 949 -38.28 -14.46 13.06
N CYS A 950 -39.02 -13.40 13.42
CA CYS A 950 -40.36 -13.18 12.90
C CYS A 950 -40.28 -12.31 11.64
N SER A 951 -40.59 -12.88 10.47
CA SER A 951 -40.64 -12.15 9.21
C SER A 951 -41.99 -11.48 9.03
N LEU A 952 -42.04 -10.15 9.16
CA LEU A 952 -43.29 -9.38 9.10
C LEU A 952 -43.11 -8.08 8.32
N PRO A 953 -42.97 -8.11 6.98
CA PRO A 953 -42.65 -6.94 6.15
C PRO A 953 -43.84 -6.00 5.92
N ALA A 954 -44.68 -5.74 6.93
CA ALA A 954 -45.80 -4.82 6.88
C ALA A 954 -46.06 -4.18 8.25
N ALA A 955 -46.32 -2.87 8.28
CA ALA A 955 -46.74 -2.17 9.50
C ALA A 955 -48.25 -2.01 9.59
N THR A 956 -48.97 -2.01 8.47
CA THR A 956 -50.42 -1.77 8.41
C THR A 956 -51.20 -3.00 7.92
N PRO A 957 -52.47 -3.18 8.36
CA PRO A 957 -53.34 -4.28 7.89
C PRO A 957 -53.48 -4.34 6.36
N ALA A 958 -53.55 -3.17 5.72
CA ALA A 958 -53.67 -3.06 4.27
C ALA A 958 -52.41 -3.56 3.56
N THR A 959 -51.22 -3.15 4.01
CA THR A 959 -49.96 -3.61 3.45
C THR A 959 -49.72 -5.10 3.74
N PHE A 960 -50.11 -5.59 4.93
CA PHE A 960 -50.03 -7.01 5.28
C PHE A 960 -50.83 -7.89 4.32
N ALA A 961 -52.10 -7.57 4.06
CA ALA A 961 -52.93 -8.33 3.13
C ALA A 961 -52.49 -8.21 1.67
N LYS A 962 -51.89 -7.07 1.27
CA LYS A 962 -51.29 -6.92 -0.07
C LYS A 962 -50.06 -7.79 -0.24
N ILE A 963 -49.24 -7.92 0.80
CA ILE A 963 -48.02 -8.72 0.75
C ILE A 963 -48.34 -10.21 0.86
N ASN A 964 -49.27 -10.59 1.73
CA ASN A 964 -49.67 -11.98 1.94
C ASN A 964 -51.14 -12.16 1.53
N THR A 965 -51.36 -12.45 0.24
CA THR A 965 -52.70 -12.40 -0.37
C THR A 965 -53.63 -13.54 0.09
N LYS A 966 -53.11 -14.58 0.75
CA LYS A 966 -53.88 -15.63 1.44
C LYS A 966 -54.42 -15.18 2.80
N GLN A 967 -53.88 -14.12 3.39
CA GLN A 967 -54.23 -13.68 4.75
C GLN A 967 -55.18 -12.48 4.73
N LYS A 968 -56.03 -12.40 5.74
CA LYS A 968 -56.93 -11.25 5.93
C LYS A 968 -56.20 -10.10 6.64
N PRO A 969 -56.59 -8.83 6.40
CA PRO A 969 -55.96 -7.67 7.05
C PRO A 969 -55.91 -7.78 8.59
N GLU A 970 -56.95 -8.35 9.21
CA GLU A 970 -57.06 -8.49 10.67
C GLU A 970 -56.02 -9.47 11.26
N GLY A 971 -55.43 -10.33 10.42
CA GLY A 971 -54.38 -11.27 10.82
C GLY A 971 -53.16 -10.58 11.44
N LEU A 972 -52.83 -9.36 10.99
CA LEU A 972 -51.71 -8.59 11.52
C LEU A 972 -51.86 -8.32 13.02
N SER A 973 -53.04 -7.89 13.47
CA SER A 973 -53.27 -7.58 14.89
C SER A 973 -53.03 -8.82 15.77
N LYS A 974 -53.52 -9.98 15.32
CA LYS A 974 -53.35 -11.24 16.05
C LYS A 974 -51.87 -11.62 16.20
N ILE A 975 -51.08 -11.45 15.14
CA ILE A 975 -49.63 -11.71 15.17
C ILE A 975 -48.97 -10.78 16.20
N LEU A 976 -49.24 -9.47 16.14
CA LEU A 976 -48.66 -8.49 17.07
C LEU A 976 -49.05 -8.75 18.52
N ASP A 977 -50.29 -9.16 18.78
CA ASP A 977 -50.77 -9.52 20.12
C ASP A 977 -50.06 -10.76 20.68
N ASN A 978 -49.84 -11.78 19.85
CA ASN A 978 -49.13 -12.98 20.26
C ASN A 978 -47.63 -12.73 20.48
N LEU A 979 -46.98 -11.92 19.65
CA LEU A 979 -45.60 -11.50 19.86
C LEU A 979 -45.45 -10.69 21.15
N THR A 980 -46.41 -9.80 21.43
CA THR A 980 -46.47 -9.08 22.71
C THR A 980 -46.61 -10.04 23.89
N TYR A 981 -47.44 -11.09 23.74
CA TYR A 981 -47.58 -12.13 24.75
C TYR A 981 -46.24 -12.86 25.00
N LEU A 982 -45.54 -13.29 23.94
CA LEU A 982 -44.22 -13.93 24.06
C LEU A 982 -43.23 -13.06 24.84
N CYS A 983 -43.10 -11.77 24.50
CA CYS A 983 -42.19 -10.86 25.17
C CYS A 983 -42.57 -10.62 26.65
N ARG A 984 -43.86 -10.58 26.98
CA ARG A 984 -44.34 -10.48 28.36
C ARG A 984 -44.09 -11.75 29.15
N LEU A 985 -44.33 -12.91 28.54
CA LEU A 985 -44.11 -14.22 29.14
C LEU A 985 -42.65 -14.40 29.55
N LYS A 986 -41.72 -14.13 28.62
CA LYS A 986 -40.28 -14.15 28.88
C LYS A 986 -39.90 -13.30 30.11
N LYS A 987 -40.39 -12.05 30.16
CA LYS A 987 -40.14 -11.13 31.28
C LYS A 987 -40.73 -11.65 32.59
N LYS A 988 -41.96 -12.18 32.56
CA LYS A 988 -42.65 -12.76 33.71
C LYS A 988 -41.87 -13.95 34.30
N GLU A 989 -41.26 -14.77 33.45
CA GLU A 989 -40.45 -15.92 33.86
C GLU A 989 -38.99 -15.58 34.20
N GLY A 990 -38.59 -14.30 34.11
CA GLY A 990 -37.20 -13.87 34.35
C GLY A 990 -36.20 -14.44 33.34
N LYS A 991 -36.67 -14.83 32.15
CA LYS A 991 -35.83 -15.39 31.08
C LYS A 991 -35.36 -14.30 30.13
N ASN A 992 -34.21 -14.51 29.49
CA ASN A 992 -33.71 -13.67 28.40
C ASN A 992 -33.98 -14.25 27.01
N ASN A 993 -34.37 -15.53 26.96
CA ASN A 993 -34.63 -16.29 25.74
C ASN A 993 -36.10 -16.74 25.64
N PRO A 994 -36.67 -16.83 24.43
CA PRO A 994 -36.02 -16.52 23.15
C PRO A 994 -35.86 -15.02 22.93
N ARG A 995 -34.79 -14.62 22.24
CA ARG A 995 -34.69 -13.26 21.69
C ARG A 995 -35.60 -13.16 20.48
N LEU A 996 -36.52 -12.21 20.50
CA LEU A 996 -37.40 -11.92 19.37
C LEU A 996 -36.70 -10.94 18.43
N ILE A 997 -36.46 -11.41 17.20
CA ILE A 997 -35.82 -10.65 16.12
C ILE A 997 -36.86 -10.38 15.04
N MET A 998 -37.29 -9.13 14.95
CA MET A 998 -38.21 -8.67 13.91
C MET A 998 -37.44 -8.46 12.61
N THR A 999 -37.85 -9.16 11.56
CA THR A 999 -37.18 -9.14 10.25
C THR A 999 -38.13 -8.60 9.19
N HIS A 1000 -37.73 -7.53 8.50
CA HIS A 1000 -38.55 -6.87 7.49
C HIS A 1000 -37.82 -6.84 6.15
N VAL A 1001 -38.35 -7.55 5.15
CA VAL A 1001 -37.88 -7.46 3.76
C VAL A 1001 -38.52 -6.23 3.11
N ILE A 1002 -37.69 -5.32 2.63
CA ILE A 1002 -38.03 -3.99 2.13
C ILE A 1002 -38.00 -3.98 0.61
N HIS A 1003 -39.12 -3.61 0.02
CA HIS A 1003 -39.36 -3.48 -1.42
C HIS A 1003 -40.27 -2.28 -1.71
N THR A 1004 -40.55 -1.99 -2.99
CA THR A 1004 -41.30 -0.78 -3.39
C THR A 1004 -42.67 -0.63 -2.71
N MET A 1005 -43.31 -1.74 -2.33
CA MET A 1005 -44.65 -1.72 -1.72
C MET A 1005 -44.66 -1.35 -0.24
N ASN A 1006 -43.53 -1.46 0.48
CA ASN A 1006 -43.47 -1.25 1.93
C ASN A 1006 -42.32 -0.33 2.39
N ALA A 1007 -41.47 0.14 1.47
CA ALA A 1007 -40.37 1.06 1.74
C ALA A 1007 -40.79 2.38 2.42
N HIS A 1008 -42.08 2.73 2.40
CA HIS A 1008 -42.61 3.90 3.08
C HIS A 1008 -43.03 3.63 4.55
N GLU A 1009 -43.03 2.38 5.01
CA GLU A 1009 -43.53 1.98 6.32
C GLU A 1009 -42.44 1.70 7.38
N LEU A 1010 -41.15 1.91 7.08
CA LEU A 1010 -40.02 1.57 7.98
C LEU A 1010 -40.21 2.09 9.42
N MET A 1011 -40.62 3.35 9.57
CA MET A 1011 -40.83 3.96 10.88
C MET A 1011 -42.01 3.33 11.63
N GLU A 1012 -43.09 2.98 10.93
CA GLU A 1012 -44.25 2.32 11.56
C GLU A 1012 -43.92 0.87 11.94
N MET A 1013 -43.10 0.17 11.15
CA MET A 1013 -42.56 -1.15 11.54
C MET A 1013 -41.75 -1.03 12.84
N ALA A 1014 -40.81 -0.08 12.91
CA ALA A 1014 -40.00 0.14 14.11
C ALA A 1014 -40.84 0.50 15.35
N LYS A 1015 -41.92 1.29 15.19
CA LYS A 1015 -42.87 1.58 16.28
C LYS A 1015 -43.61 0.33 16.74
N ASN A 1016 -44.04 -0.53 15.81
CA ASN A 1016 -44.68 -1.79 16.15
C ASN A 1016 -43.73 -2.70 16.93
N ASP A 1017 -42.48 -2.83 16.49
CA ASP A 1017 -41.44 -3.64 17.14
C ASP A 1017 -41.12 -3.17 18.56
N VAL A 1018 -41.03 -1.86 18.78
CA VAL A 1018 -40.88 -1.27 20.11
C VAL A 1018 -42.10 -1.56 20.98
N LYS A 1019 -43.31 -1.46 20.41
CA LYS A 1019 -44.57 -1.67 21.14
C LYS A 1019 -44.74 -3.13 21.60
N ILE A 1020 -44.39 -4.11 20.75
CA ILE A 1020 -44.43 -5.53 21.14
C ILE A 1020 -43.34 -5.86 22.17
N GLY A 1021 -42.27 -5.06 22.22
CA GLY A 1021 -41.12 -5.25 23.10
C GLY A 1021 -40.13 -6.27 22.55
N ALA A 1022 -39.89 -6.27 21.24
CA ALA A 1022 -38.88 -7.11 20.60
C ALA A 1022 -37.46 -6.74 21.06
N ASP A 1023 -36.54 -7.69 20.94
CA ASP A 1023 -35.14 -7.50 21.37
C ASP A 1023 -34.29 -6.91 20.25
N VAL A 1024 -34.57 -7.27 18.99
CA VAL A 1024 -33.85 -6.81 17.81
C VAL A 1024 -34.81 -6.52 16.68
N MET A 1025 -34.55 -5.47 15.90
CA MET A 1025 -35.18 -5.21 14.60
C MET A 1025 -34.12 -5.22 13.49
N ARG A 1026 -34.48 -5.76 12.32
CA ARG A 1026 -33.59 -5.91 11.16
C ARG A 1026 -34.36 -5.62 9.86
N PHE A 1027 -33.81 -4.75 9.02
CA PHE A 1027 -34.34 -4.45 7.69
C PHE A 1027 -33.43 -5.10 6.61
N TYR A 1028 -34.04 -5.74 5.62
CA TYR A 1028 -33.38 -6.33 4.44
C TYR A 1028 -33.85 -5.64 3.19
N LEU A 1029 -32.97 -5.31 2.25
CA LEU A 1029 -33.44 -5.01 0.90
C LEU A 1029 -33.88 -6.30 0.19
N ILE A 1030 -34.90 -6.19 -0.67
CA ILE A 1030 -35.39 -7.31 -1.47
C ILE A 1030 -34.31 -7.85 -2.40
N ARG A 1031 -34.17 -9.17 -2.42
CA ARG A 1031 -33.42 -9.89 -3.44
C ARG A 1031 -34.33 -10.10 -4.64
N LEU A 1032 -33.92 -9.66 -5.82
CA LEU A 1032 -34.73 -9.81 -7.03
C LEU A 1032 -34.40 -11.12 -7.76
N ASP A 1033 -35.44 -11.74 -8.29
CA ASP A 1033 -35.37 -12.73 -9.36
C ASP A 1033 -36.39 -12.36 -10.45
N LYS A 1034 -36.42 -13.15 -11.53
CA LYS A 1034 -37.27 -12.89 -12.71
C LYS A 1034 -38.77 -12.88 -12.38
N ASN A 1035 -39.21 -13.57 -11.34
CA ASN A 1035 -40.63 -13.69 -10.97
C ASN A 1035 -41.11 -12.53 -10.09
N ILE A 1036 -40.20 -11.79 -9.46
CA ILE A 1036 -40.53 -10.72 -8.50
C ILE A 1036 -39.97 -9.34 -8.88
N GLU A 1037 -39.61 -9.13 -10.16
CA GLU A 1037 -39.09 -7.85 -10.66
C GLU A 1037 -40.03 -6.66 -10.38
N PHE A 1038 -41.34 -6.88 -10.30
CA PHE A 1038 -42.32 -5.85 -9.97
C PHE A 1038 -42.15 -5.25 -8.56
N LEU A 1039 -41.35 -5.88 -7.69
CA LEU A 1039 -41.01 -5.41 -6.34
C LEU A 1039 -39.74 -4.54 -6.31
N LYS A 1040 -39.05 -4.37 -7.45
CA LYS A 1040 -37.80 -3.60 -7.57
C LYS A 1040 -37.95 -2.19 -6.98
N LEU A 1041 -36.96 -1.80 -6.18
CA LEU A 1041 -36.89 -0.48 -5.57
C LEU A 1041 -36.71 0.61 -6.62
N LYS A 1042 -37.52 1.67 -6.54
CA LYS A 1042 -37.40 2.88 -7.36
C LYS A 1042 -36.39 3.85 -6.75
N PRO A 1043 -35.84 4.82 -7.49
CA PRO A 1043 -34.97 5.85 -6.92
C PRO A 1043 -35.61 6.62 -5.75
N SER A 1044 -36.92 6.86 -5.81
CA SER A 1044 -37.69 7.44 -4.70
C SER A 1044 -37.67 6.57 -3.46
N ASP A 1045 -37.73 5.24 -3.63
CA ASP A 1045 -37.78 4.27 -2.54
C ASP A 1045 -36.42 4.19 -1.85
N VAL A 1046 -35.32 4.19 -2.61
CA VAL A 1046 -33.95 4.20 -2.06
C VAL A 1046 -33.72 5.44 -1.17
N ASN A 1047 -34.16 6.61 -1.62
CA ASN A 1047 -34.06 7.84 -0.83
C ASN A 1047 -34.96 7.79 0.41
N ALA A 1048 -36.18 7.25 0.28
CA ALA A 1048 -37.10 7.06 1.41
C ALA A 1048 -36.52 6.08 2.45
N ILE A 1049 -35.87 5.00 2.02
CA ILE A 1049 -35.20 4.04 2.90
C ILE A 1049 -34.05 4.71 3.64
N ARG A 1050 -33.17 5.45 2.94
CA ARG A 1050 -32.05 6.18 3.58
C ARG A 1050 -32.55 7.14 4.67
N SER A 1051 -33.58 7.92 4.37
CA SER A 1051 -34.18 8.83 5.35
C SER A 1051 -34.88 8.06 6.49
N GLY A 1052 -35.61 7.00 6.16
CA GLY A 1052 -36.33 6.16 7.13
C GLY A 1052 -35.40 5.46 8.10
N ILE A 1053 -34.29 4.87 7.65
CA ILE A 1053 -33.29 4.24 8.51
C ILE A 1053 -32.66 5.24 9.48
N ALA A 1054 -32.35 6.46 9.02
CA ALA A 1054 -31.86 7.52 9.90
C ALA A 1054 -32.88 7.90 10.98
N GLN A 1055 -34.16 8.00 10.63
CA GLN A 1055 -35.24 8.26 11.59
C GLN A 1055 -35.41 7.11 12.59
N VAL A 1056 -35.32 5.85 12.12
CA VAL A 1056 -35.41 4.68 12.99
C VAL A 1056 -34.22 4.65 13.96
N LYS A 1057 -32.98 4.86 13.48
CA LYS A 1057 -31.77 4.94 14.33
C LYS A 1057 -31.96 5.92 15.49
N GLU A 1058 -32.48 7.11 15.20
CA GLU A 1058 -32.74 8.12 16.24
C GLU A 1058 -33.87 7.69 17.19
N TYR A 1059 -34.97 7.16 16.66
CA TYR A 1059 -36.11 6.73 17.47
C TYR A 1059 -35.77 5.61 18.46
N VAL A 1060 -34.92 4.66 18.07
CA VAL A 1060 -34.61 3.47 18.89
C VAL A 1060 -33.46 3.68 19.88
N LYS A 1061 -32.70 4.78 19.77
CA LYS A 1061 -31.48 5.03 20.55
C LYS A 1061 -31.67 4.88 22.07
N ASP A 1062 -32.80 5.38 22.58
CA ASP A 1062 -33.14 5.34 24.01
C ASP A 1062 -34.20 4.26 24.35
N LYS A 1063 -34.36 3.27 23.47
CA LYS A 1063 -35.32 2.16 23.63
C LYS A 1063 -34.58 0.86 23.91
N ASN A 1064 -35.25 -0.07 24.60
CA ASN A 1064 -34.70 -1.38 24.90
C ASN A 1064 -34.88 -2.36 23.71
N ILE A 1065 -34.38 -1.97 22.54
CA ILE A 1065 -34.37 -2.77 21.30
C ILE A 1065 -33.11 -2.43 20.51
N LYS A 1066 -32.47 -3.43 19.89
CA LYS A 1066 -31.29 -3.22 19.04
C LYS A 1066 -31.69 -3.14 17.57
N LEU A 1067 -31.25 -2.11 16.86
CA LEU A 1067 -31.27 -2.10 15.39
C LEU A 1067 -30.03 -2.85 14.88
N LEU A 1068 -30.25 -3.94 14.14
CA LEU A 1068 -29.20 -4.61 13.37
C LEU A 1068 -29.22 -4.03 11.96
N ASP A 1069 -28.42 -3.00 11.71
CA ASP A 1069 -28.39 -2.32 10.41
C ASP A 1069 -27.52 -3.07 9.41
N THR A 1070 -28.17 -3.84 8.52
CA THR A 1070 -27.51 -4.42 7.34
C THR A 1070 -27.77 -3.62 6.06
N THR A 1071 -28.61 -2.58 6.14
CA THR A 1071 -29.05 -1.80 4.98
C THR A 1071 -28.03 -0.75 4.57
N GLU A 1072 -27.27 -0.19 5.51
CA GLU A 1072 -26.25 0.82 5.23
C GLU A 1072 -25.22 0.31 4.22
N PHE A 1073 -24.62 -0.85 4.50
CA PHE A 1073 -23.70 -1.51 3.58
C PHE A 1073 -24.34 -1.80 2.20
N GLN A 1074 -25.56 -2.37 2.20
CA GLN A 1074 -26.29 -2.68 0.98
C GLN A 1074 -26.52 -1.41 0.13
N LEU A 1075 -26.86 -0.28 0.76
CA LEU A 1075 -27.15 1.01 0.11
C LEU A 1075 -25.91 1.77 -0.34
N GLU A 1076 -24.77 1.58 0.32
CA GLU A 1076 -23.46 2.14 -0.07
C GLU A 1076 -22.93 1.47 -1.33
N HIS A 1077 -23.08 0.16 -1.43
CA HIS A 1077 -22.56 -0.65 -2.55
C HIS A 1077 -23.61 -0.90 -3.63
N PHE A 1078 -24.83 -0.37 -3.45
CA PHE A 1078 -25.94 -0.56 -4.39
C PHE A 1078 -25.66 0.10 -5.73
N ASP A 1079 -25.46 -0.72 -6.76
CA ASP A 1079 -25.44 -0.29 -8.14
C ASP A 1079 -26.87 -0.05 -8.62
N GLN A 1080 -27.18 1.19 -9.01
CA GLN A 1080 -28.54 1.58 -9.39
C GLN A 1080 -29.00 0.99 -10.73
N GLN A 1081 -28.07 0.62 -11.61
CA GLN A 1081 -28.38 0.07 -12.93
C GLN A 1081 -28.63 -1.44 -12.84
N SER A 1082 -27.68 -2.16 -12.23
CA SER A 1082 -27.72 -3.62 -12.12
C SER A 1082 -28.51 -4.11 -10.91
N GLY A 1083 -28.57 -3.32 -9.83
CA GLY A 1083 -29.14 -3.72 -8.55
C GLY A 1083 -28.16 -4.44 -7.62
N ASN A 1084 -26.92 -4.68 -8.05
CA ASN A 1084 -25.88 -5.44 -7.34
C ASN A 1084 -25.35 -4.68 -6.11
N TRP A 1085 -24.93 -5.37 -5.06
CA TRP A 1085 -24.26 -4.74 -3.90
C TRP A 1085 -23.11 -5.54 -3.29
N SER A 1086 -22.80 -6.75 -3.78
CA SER A 1086 -21.78 -7.60 -3.15
C SER A 1086 -20.76 -8.22 -4.09
N GLU A 1087 -20.88 -8.00 -5.41
CA GLU A 1087 -20.05 -8.62 -6.44
C GLU A 1087 -18.54 -8.50 -6.18
N ASN A 1088 -18.02 -7.29 -6.00
CA ASN A 1088 -16.58 -7.05 -5.87
C ASN A 1088 -15.98 -7.72 -4.62
N ILE A 1089 -16.75 -7.86 -3.54
CA ILE A 1089 -16.27 -8.50 -2.29
C ILE A 1089 -15.88 -9.95 -2.54
N PHE A 1090 -16.74 -10.71 -3.24
CA PHE A 1090 -16.50 -12.12 -3.49
C PHE A 1090 -15.35 -12.35 -4.46
N LEU A 1091 -15.27 -11.52 -5.51
CA LEU A 1091 -14.22 -11.66 -6.53
C LEU A 1091 -12.85 -11.24 -6.01
N GLU A 1092 -12.77 -10.31 -5.06
CA GLU A 1092 -11.49 -9.89 -4.49
C GLU A 1092 -11.01 -10.79 -3.34
N LYS A 1093 -11.92 -11.18 -2.45
CA LYS A 1093 -11.55 -11.86 -1.20
C LYS A 1093 -11.81 -13.37 -1.20
N GLY A 1094 -12.68 -13.87 -2.08
CA GLY A 1094 -13.20 -15.22 -2.00
C GLY A 1094 -14.34 -15.38 -1.00
N CYS A 1095 -14.91 -16.60 -0.94
CA CYS A 1095 -16.06 -16.97 -0.14
C CYS A 1095 -15.68 -18.02 0.92
N THR A 1096 -15.75 -17.63 2.19
CA THR A 1096 -15.46 -18.49 3.35
C THR A 1096 -16.71 -19.17 3.93
N LEU A 1097 -17.85 -19.09 3.23
CA LEU A 1097 -19.14 -19.56 3.71
C LEU A 1097 -19.15 -21.06 4.02
N GLY A 1098 -18.47 -21.86 3.19
CA GLY A 1098 -18.39 -23.32 3.34
C GLY A 1098 -17.64 -23.85 4.55
N TRP A 1099 -17.11 -22.97 5.42
CA TRP A 1099 -16.57 -23.33 6.75
C TRP A 1099 -17.48 -22.91 7.90
N ASN A 1100 -18.42 -22.00 7.66
CA ASN A 1100 -19.23 -21.38 8.72
C ASN A 1100 -20.72 -21.69 8.59
N PHE A 1101 -21.16 -22.14 7.41
CA PHE A 1101 -22.57 -22.30 7.09
C PHE A 1101 -22.81 -23.57 6.26
N CYS A 1102 -23.98 -24.17 6.46
CA CYS A 1102 -24.53 -25.19 5.59
C CYS A 1102 -26.06 -25.11 5.58
N LEU A 1103 -26.69 -25.46 4.44
CA LEU A 1103 -28.14 -25.62 4.31
C LEU A 1103 -28.49 -27.09 4.02
N ILE A 1104 -29.49 -27.61 4.71
CA ILE A 1104 -30.06 -28.94 4.50
C ILE A 1104 -31.57 -28.79 4.24
N PRO A 1105 -32.05 -28.82 2.98
CA PRO A 1105 -33.48 -28.84 2.68
C PRO A 1105 -34.14 -30.14 3.13
N ALA A 1106 -35.48 -30.18 3.12
CA ALA A 1106 -36.25 -31.36 3.51
C ALA A 1106 -36.02 -32.57 2.57
N SER A 1107 -35.56 -32.32 1.34
CA SER A 1107 -35.13 -33.34 0.36
C SER A 1107 -33.84 -34.08 0.75
N GLY A 1108 -33.04 -33.53 1.66
CA GLY A 1108 -31.84 -34.19 2.19
C GLY A 1108 -30.54 -33.96 1.41
N GLU A 1109 -30.49 -32.99 0.49
CA GLU A 1109 -29.22 -32.45 0.00
C GLU A 1109 -28.44 -31.79 1.14
N VAL A 1110 -27.12 -31.77 1.04
CA VAL A 1110 -26.26 -30.93 1.84
C VAL A 1110 -25.72 -29.84 0.93
N SER A 1111 -25.95 -28.59 1.30
CA SER A 1111 -25.62 -27.45 0.46
C SER A 1111 -24.53 -26.56 1.07
N PHE A 1112 -23.62 -26.11 0.19
CA PHE A 1112 -22.53 -25.19 0.51
C PHE A 1112 -22.99 -23.77 0.86
N CYS A 1113 -24.19 -23.38 0.41
CA CYS A 1113 -24.70 -22.01 0.46
C CYS A 1113 -26.23 -22.02 0.65
N CYS A 1114 -26.83 -20.87 0.93
CA CYS A 1114 -28.29 -20.74 0.99
C CYS A 1114 -29.00 -20.92 -0.36
N HIS A 1115 -28.26 -20.96 -1.48
CA HIS A 1115 -28.81 -21.15 -2.83
C HIS A 1115 -28.55 -22.58 -3.35
N LEU A 1116 -29.03 -23.60 -2.64
CA LEU A 1116 -28.99 -25.04 -2.96
C LEU A 1116 -27.80 -25.52 -3.82
N ARG A 1117 -26.58 -25.04 -3.56
CA ARG A 1117 -25.34 -25.50 -4.21
C ARG A 1117 -24.94 -26.83 -3.60
N THR A 1118 -25.30 -27.93 -4.25
CA THR A 1118 -25.27 -29.26 -3.63
C THR A 1118 -23.87 -29.85 -3.63
N VAL A 1119 -23.43 -30.32 -2.47
CA VAL A 1119 -22.12 -30.95 -2.27
C VAL A 1119 -22.20 -32.41 -1.85
N GLY A 1120 -23.38 -32.88 -1.45
CA GLY A 1120 -23.65 -34.29 -1.16
C GLY A 1120 -25.12 -34.54 -0.82
N TYR A 1121 -25.47 -35.81 -0.60
CA TYR A 1121 -26.84 -36.24 -0.32
C TYR A 1121 -26.88 -37.13 0.93
N LEU A 1122 -27.75 -36.79 1.90
CA LEU A 1122 -27.91 -37.52 3.16
C LEU A 1122 -28.51 -38.93 2.99
N LYS A 1123 -29.06 -39.22 1.81
CA LYS A 1123 -29.54 -40.55 1.44
C LYS A 1123 -28.39 -41.55 1.19
N GLU A 1124 -27.20 -41.03 0.86
CA GLU A 1124 -26.02 -41.82 0.50
C GLU A 1124 -25.00 -41.85 1.64
N ASN A 1125 -24.78 -40.71 2.29
CA ASN A 1125 -23.75 -40.53 3.31
C ASN A 1125 -24.29 -39.75 4.52
N SER A 1126 -23.70 -39.94 5.69
CA SER A 1126 -23.95 -39.11 6.86
C SER A 1126 -23.51 -37.65 6.63
N PHE A 1127 -23.99 -36.71 7.44
CA PHE A 1127 -23.58 -35.31 7.31
C PHE A 1127 -22.07 -35.18 7.54
N LYS A 1128 -21.55 -35.93 8.52
CA LYS A 1128 -20.13 -35.94 8.86
C LYS A 1128 -19.25 -36.43 7.71
N GLU A 1129 -19.66 -37.48 7.01
CA GLU A 1129 -18.96 -37.98 5.82
C GLU A 1129 -18.99 -36.98 4.67
N ILE A 1130 -20.12 -36.28 4.46
CA ILE A 1130 -20.22 -35.27 3.41
C ILE A 1130 -19.34 -34.06 3.74
N TRP A 1131 -19.35 -33.60 4.99
CA TRP A 1131 -18.56 -32.44 5.46
C TRP A 1131 -17.05 -32.62 5.30
N ASP A 1132 -16.57 -33.88 5.42
CA ASP A 1132 -15.19 -34.29 5.22
C ASP A 1132 -14.93 -34.96 3.85
N SER A 1133 -15.87 -34.85 2.92
CA SER A 1133 -15.70 -35.42 1.57
C SER A 1133 -14.71 -34.59 0.72
N GLU A 1134 -14.11 -35.24 -0.27
CA GLU A 1134 -13.22 -34.57 -1.24
C GLU A 1134 -13.94 -33.47 -2.02
N ASN A 1135 -15.20 -33.71 -2.40
CA ASN A 1135 -16.05 -32.71 -3.06
C ASN A 1135 -16.17 -31.44 -2.22
N TYR A 1136 -16.46 -31.56 -0.92
CA TYR A 1136 -16.59 -30.40 -0.05
C TYR A 1136 -15.26 -29.66 0.09
N ARG A 1137 -14.14 -30.38 0.27
CA ARG A 1137 -12.80 -29.78 0.31
C ARG A 1137 -12.47 -29.02 -0.98
N GLN A 1138 -12.77 -29.60 -2.13
CA GLN A 1138 -12.57 -28.96 -3.43
C GLN A 1138 -13.39 -27.67 -3.55
N PHE A 1139 -14.69 -27.69 -3.21
CA PHE A 1139 -15.52 -26.49 -3.28
C PHE A 1139 -15.09 -25.41 -2.28
N ARG A 1140 -14.60 -25.78 -1.08
CA ARG A 1140 -13.98 -24.83 -0.13
C ARG A 1140 -12.79 -24.13 -0.76
N TYR A 1141 -11.87 -24.90 -1.35
CA TYR A 1141 -10.72 -24.36 -2.07
C TYR A 1141 -11.14 -23.42 -3.21
N GLN A 1142 -12.01 -23.89 -4.10
CA GLN A 1142 -12.49 -23.08 -5.23
C GLN A 1142 -13.21 -21.81 -4.76
N ALA A 1143 -14.01 -21.89 -3.69
CA ALA A 1143 -14.68 -20.76 -3.09
C ALA A 1143 -13.69 -19.76 -2.47
N LYS A 1144 -12.61 -20.22 -1.83
CA LYS A 1144 -11.54 -19.34 -1.33
C LYS A 1144 -10.86 -18.58 -2.47
N PHE A 1145 -10.62 -19.24 -3.61
CA PHE A 1145 -10.03 -18.64 -4.81
C PHE A 1145 -11.10 -18.40 -5.88
N LEU A 1146 -12.19 -17.73 -5.48
CA LEU A 1146 -13.40 -17.62 -6.28
C LEU A 1146 -13.16 -16.96 -7.64
N LYS A 1147 -12.27 -15.95 -7.71
CA LYS A 1147 -11.96 -15.25 -8.96
C LYS A 1147 -11.45 -16.20 -10.05
N GLN A 1148 -10.60 -17.15 -9.67
CA GLN A 1148 -10.00 -18.13 -10.58
C GLN A 1148 -10.95 -19.29 -10.90
N ASN A 1149 -11.87 -19.60 -9.99
CA ASN A 1149 -12.71 -20.81 -10.05
C ASN A 1149 -14.21 -20.51 -10.19
N ARG A 1150 -14.58 -19.29 -10.61
CA ARG A 1150 -15.97 -18.80 -10.63
C ARG A 1150 -16.95 -19.69 -11.39
N ASP A 1151 -16.45 -20.39 -12.39
CA ASP A 1151 -17.21 -21.25 -13.31
C ASP A 1151 -17.27 -22.72 -12.83
N ALA A 1152 -16.72 -23.05 -11.65
CA ALA A 1152 -16.80 -24.40 -11.08
C ALA A 1152 -18.25 -24.77 -10.76
N GLU A 1153 -18.68 -25.98 -11.12
CA GLU A 1153 -20.05 -26.44 -10.96
C GLU A 1153 -20.23 -27.39 -9.77
N PHE A 1154 -21.29 -27.18 -9.01
CA PHE A 1154 -21.75 -28.08 -7.95
C PHE A 1154 -22.40 -29.34 -8.52
N LEU A 1155 -22.70 -30.32 -7.66
CA LEU A 1155 -23.28 -31.61 -8.10
C LEU A 1155 -24.62 -31.49 -8.82
N ASN A 1156 -25.32 -30.36 -8.64
CA ASN A 1156 -26.58 -30.05 -9.29
C ASN A 1156 -26.43 -29.03 -10.45
N GLY A 1157 -25.22 -28.81 -10.96
CA GLY A 1157 -24.94 -27.97 -12.12
C GLY A 1157 -24.98 -26.45 -11.87
N HIS A 1158 -25.21 -26.01 -10.63
CA HIS A 1158 -25.12 -24.59 -10.30
C HIS A 1158 -23.65 -24.15 -10.28
N PRO A 1159 -23.31 -23.00 -10.89
CA PRO A 1159 -21.95 -22.46 -10.83
C PRO A 1159 -21.63 -21.91 -9.43
N LEU A 1160 -20.34 -21.81 -9.15
CA LEU A 1160 -19.82 -21.26 -7.89
C LEU A 1160 -20.12 -19.77 -7.75
N PHE A 1161 -20.12 -19.04 -8.86
CA PHE A 1161 -20.48 -17.64 -8.93
C PHE A 1161 -21.52 -17.38 -10.02
N ASP A 1162 -22.60 -16.72 -9.63
CA ASP A 1162 -23.76 -16.37 -10.46
C ASP A 1162 -24.37 -15.04 -9.98
N ASP A 1163 -25.52 -14.66 -10.54
CA ASP A 1163 -26.25 -13.43 -10.17
C ASP A 1163 -26.66 -13.40 -8.69
N TYR A 1164 -26.78 -14.55 -8.05
CA TYR A 1164 -27.08 -14.65 -6.63
C TYR A 1164 -25.93 -14.18 -5.74
N CYS A 1165 -24.68 -14.33 -6.19
CA CYS A 1165 -23.49 -13.80 -5.51
C CYS A 1165 -23.39 -12.27 -5.62
N ARG A 1166 -23.99 -11.66 -6.65
CA ARG A 1166 -23.97 -10.20 -6.85
C ARG A 1166 -24.85 -9.43 -5.84
N HIS A 1167 -25.75 -10.14 -5.17
CA HIS A 1167 -26.78 -9.64 -4.24
C HIS A 1167 -26.84 -10.49 -2.96
N CYS A 1168 -25.69 -10.94 -2.46
CA CYS A 1168 -25.65 -11.98 -1.44
C CYS A 1168 -25.83 -11.41 -0.03
N ASP A 1169 -26.81 -11.93 0.71
CA ASP A 1169 -27.07 -11.52 2.09
C ASP A 1169 -26.10 -12.13 3.11
N THR A 1170 -25.38 -13.19 2.74
CA THR A 1170 -24.37 -13.80 3.61
C THR A 1170 -23.00 -13.12 3.49
N HIS A 1171 -22.89 -12.00 2.76
CA HIS A 1171 -21.67 -11.18 2.70
C HIS A 1171 -21.19 -10.75 4.09
N GLN A 1172 -22.13 -10.53 5.02
CA GLN A 1172 -21.84 -10.18 6.42
C GLN A 1172 -21.04 -11.28 7.12
N VAL A 1173 -21.41 -12.56 6.96
CA VAL A 1173 -20.68 -13.70 7.55
C VAL A 1173 -19.24 -13.73 7.04
N ILE A 1174 -19.05 -13.45 5.75
CA ILE A 1174 -17.73 -13.41 5.13
C ILE A 1174 -16.93 -12.22 5.65
N ARG A 1175 -17.55 -11.04 5.74
CA ARG A 1175 -16.94 -9.83 6.30
C ARG A 1175 -16.50 -10.05 7.74
N ASP A 1176 -17.34 -10.67 8.56
CA ASP A 1176 -17.05 -10.99 9.96
C ASP A 1176 -15.83 -11.92 10.07
N VAL A 1177 -15.72 -12.92 9.17
CA VAL A 1177 -14.52 -13.77 9.11
C VAL A 1177 -13.27 -12.93 8.81
N TRP A 1178 -13.32 -12.00 7.86
CA TRP A 1178 -12.19 -11.10 7.57
C TRP A 1178 -11.85 -10.16 8.72
N GLU A 1179 -12.85 -9.61 9.39
CA GLU A 1179 -12.66 -8.80 10.59
C GLU A 1179 -12.02 -9.62 11.72
N GLN A 1180 -12.37 -10.91 11.83
CA GLN A 1180 -11.72 -11.81 12.78
C GLN A 1180 -10.28 -12.16 12.38
N PHE A 1181 -9.99 -12.37 11.09
CA PHE A 1181 -8.62 -12.52 10.61
C PHE A 1181 -7.75 -11.33 11.01
N LYS A 1182 -8.29 -10.10 10.93
CA LYS A 1182 -7.64 -8.87 11.41
C LYS A 1182 -7.48 -8.88 12.92
N LEU A 1183 -8.56 -9.14 13.65
CA LEU A 1183 -8.59 -9.14 15.10
C LEU A 1183 -7.54 -10.07 15.71
N TYR A 1184 -7.34 -11.24 15.12
CA TYR A 1184 -6.39 -12.25 15.57
C TYR A 1184 -5.02 -12.20 14.86
N ASN A 1185 -4.75 -11.17 14.04
CA ASN A 1185 -3.52 -11.01 13.27
C ASN A 1185 -3.16 -12.23 12.38
N LEU A 1186 -4.18 -12.89 11.83
CA LEU A 1186 -4.02 -14.10 11.00
C LEU A 1186 -4.00 -13.81 9.49
N GLU A 1187 -4.25 -12.56 9.06
CA GLU A 1187 -4.33 -12.18 7.64
C GLU A 1187 -3.08 -12.57 6.84
N ARG A 1188 -1.89 -12.47 7.45
CA ARG A 1188 -0.60 -12.84 6.81
C ARG A 1188 -0.51 -14.30 6.39
N PHE A 1189 -1.28 -15.18 7.02
CA PHE A 1189 -1.31 -16.62 6.72
C PHE A 1189 -2.33 -16.97 5.64
N HIS A 1190 -3.17 -16.02 5.25
CA HIS A 1190 -4.23 -16.20 4.26
C HIS A 1190 -3.81 -15.72 2.85
N THR A 1191 -3.04 -14.63 2.75
CA THR A 1191 -2.87 -13.84 1.52
C THR A 1191 -1.67 -14.21 0.63
N LYS A 1192 -0.97 -15.31 0.91
CA LYS A 1192 0.17 -15.78 0.11
C LYS A 1192 -0.11 -17.13 -0.54
#